data_AF-A0A968B2Z8-F1
#
_entry.id   AF-A0A968B2Z8-F1
#
_cell.length_a   1.000
_cell.length_b   1.000
_cell.length_c   1.000
_cell.angle_alpha   90.00
_cell.angle_beta   90.00
_cell.angle_gamma   90.00
#
_symmetry.space_group_name_H-M   'P 1'
#
loop_
_entity.id
_entity.type
_entity.pdbx_description
1 polymer ?
#
loop_
_entity_poly.entity_id
_entity_poly.type
_entity_poly.pdbx_seq_one_letter_code
_entity_poly.pdbx_strand_id
1 'polypeptide(L)'
;MKKMQIFLLALLVSVSLEIVESKADEIQQVYPGKQWEVKRPDEVGLDANKLKALSDYAGGFGCVVRHGYMVYTWGDASRRKDVASAVKPVYTHFLLKAIEEGKIKSIDESVAKFEPWLNSLNKSLGLKDRKITWKHLCNQISCYGVQEQPGRAFDYSDYNMALFFDTLFLKVYGATWKTIDADVLHTGLTGVLQCQDNPTFMAFGTGNRPGRLAISPRDFARFGLLYLRKGKWKGKQLISAEHARMAVANPLPVTIPRTKGKSAEMIRGQRSIGGGNNQCDHNGSYSYAWWINGVGRNGERNWPDVGADVYGCFGHGDIRAVVVLSDLDLIVSWNDTKIRGNKMVNHALKLLKDSVANEPKSGQIIVDPEHPQWLKRNGRGPFFMCGPGDPEDFLYRGKLNPDGTRNGDQMALIEKLKGTGANCIYLMAVRSHGGDGDKTHNPFVNNNPVKGLNEKVLNQWEVWFTEMDKNGIVIYFFFYDDSARIWNTGDKVGAEEKDFIHTIVDRFEHHKNLIWCIAEEYQEALSVERVKNIAAQIRAADDYGHVIAVHKLNGLDFSEFADEPNIDQFAIQYNVPTADALHKGMVSAWKRAKGKYNLNMSEAADFGTGKEAHRKSWACAMGGAYVMILEMYIASTSDSDLQDCGRLVRFFESTNFNEMSPHDELRYGGTKYVLAQPGSSYIAYAPTLTGKIGLRDMTAGDYEFHWFDCATGKVILQSQTIAAGDQTWSKPSGIGNEVAVYIKRIVE
;
A
#
# COMPACT_ATOMS: atom_id res chain seq x y z
N MET A 1 11.64 -25.59 68.16
CA MET A 1 10.79 -25.87 66.99
C MET A 1 10.15 -24.57 66.53
N LYS A 2 10.42 -24.25 65.25
CA LYS A 2 10.03 -23.15 64.34
C LYS A 2 9.28 -21.89 64.84
N LYS A 3 9.94 -20.77 64.53
CA LYS A 3 9.53 -19.36 64.50
C LYS A 3 8.35 -19.12 63.52
N MET A 4 7.48 -18.19 63.88
CA MET A 4 6.44 -17.62 63.01
C MET A 4 6.86 -16.18 62.68
N GLN A 5 7.07 -15.90 61.39
CA GLN A 5 7.67 -14.66 60.89
C GLN A 5 6.64 -13.81 60.14
N ILE A 6 6.65 -12.54 60.50
CA ILE A 6 6.02 -11.35 59.92
C ILE A 6 6.23 -11.27 58.40
N PHE A 7 5.21 -10.89 57.62
CA PHE A 7 5.41 -10.22 56.34
C PHE A 7 4.43 -9.05 56.13
N LEU A 8 5.06 -7.94 55.73
CA LEU A 8 4.54 -6.61 55.45
C LEU A 8 3.51 -6.60 54.31
N LEU A 9 2.45 -5.82 54.50
CA LEU A 9 1.55 -5.35 53.45
C LEU A 9 2.27 -4.24 52.65
N ALA A 10 2.78 -4.57 51.46
CA ALA A 10 3.24 -3.57 50.49
C ALA A 10 2.22 -3.49 49.36
N LEU A 11 1.44 -2.40 49.36
CA LEU A 11 0.47 -2.05 48.33
C LEU A 11 1.25 -1.54 47.10
N LEU A 12 1.54 -2.43 46.15
CA LEU A 12 2.01 -2.06 44.81
C LEU A 12 0.79 -1.68 43.97
N VAL A 13 0.50 -0.38 43.90
CA VAL A 13 -0.37 0.19 42.86
C VAL A 13 0.43 0.17 41.56
N SER A 14 0.31 -0.91 40.79
CA SER A 14 0.71 -0.90 39.38
C SER A 14 -0.29 -0.02 38.63
N VAL A 15 0.10 1.23 38.35
CA VAL A 15 -0.58 2.04 37.34
C VAL A 15 -0.35 1.35 36.00
N SER A 16 -1.37 0.61 35.54
CA SER A 16 -1.43 0.13 34.18
C SER A 16 -1.63 1.35 33.30
N LEU A 17 -0.57 1.80 32.61
CA LEU A 17 -0.72 2.66 31.44
C LEU A 17 -1.41 1.79 30.39
N GLU A 18 -2.74 1.80 30.36
CA GLU A 18 -3.46 1.39 29.16
C GLU A 18 -3.16 2.46 28.10
N ILE A 19 -2.16 2.15 27.28
CA ILE A 19 -1.99 2.76 25.98
C ILE A 19 -3.28 2.41 25.23
N VAL A 20 -4.20 3.36 25.16
CA VAL A 20 -5.31 3.32 24.22
C VAL A 20 -4.69 3.51 22.84
N GLU A 21 -4.17 2.43 22.27
CA GLU A 21 -3.92 2.36 20.83
C GLU A 21 -5.26 2.64 20.16
N SER A 22 -5.33 3.75 19.43
CA SER A 22 -6.45 4.02 18.53
C SER A 22 -6.56 2.83 17.59
N LYS A 23 -7.63 2.04 17.72
CA LYS A 23 -8.03 1.10 16.68
C LYS A 23 -8.33 1.93 15.44
N ALA A 24 -7.33 2.07 14.57
CA ALA A 24 -7.57 2.43 13.19
C ALA A 24 -8.60 1.43 12.66
N ASP A 25 -9.70 1.93 12.10
CA ASP A 25 -10.75 1.12 11.50
C ASP A 25 -10.13 0.14 10.48
N GLU A 26 -9.97 -1.12 10.90
CA GLU A 26 -9.66 -2.21 9.98
C GLU A 26 -10.86 -2.34 9.04
N ILE A 27 -10.66 -2.02 7.76
CA ILE A 27 -11.64 -2.31 6.70
C ILE A 27 -12.13 -3.75 6.89
N GLN A 28 -13.44 -3.90 7.11
CA GLN A 28 -14.04 -5.19 7.39
C GLN A 28 -13.79 -6.14 6.21
N GLN A 29 -12.92 -7.13 6.41
CA GLN A 29 -12.62 -8.14 5.39
C GLN A 29 -13.84 -9.01 5.11
N VAL A 30 -14.27 -9.07 3.85
CA VAL A 30 -15.42 -9.87 3.41
C VAL A 30 -14.99 -11.31 3.14
N TYR A 31 -15.79 -12.26 3.60
CA TYR A 31 -15.61 -13.69 3.36
C TYR A 31 -16.90 -14.28 2.79
N PRO A 32 -16.84 -15.08 1.72
CA PRO A 32 -18.04 -15.64 1.11
C PRO A 32 -18.78 -16.57 2.09
N GLY A 33 -20.11 -16.59 1.98
CA GLY A 33 -20.98 -17.58 2.62
C GLY A 33 -20.86 -18.96 1.98
N LYS A 34 -21.87 -19.80 2.23
CA LYS A 34 -22.09 -21.02 1.45
C LYS A 34 -22.19 -20.68 -0.04
N GLN A 35 -22.93 -19.62 -0.37
CA GLN A 35 -22.91 -19.00 -1.70
C GLN A 35 -21.90 -17.84 -1.71
N TRP A 36 -21.29 -17.61 -2.87
CA TRP A 36 -20.57 -16.36 -3.08
C TRP A 36 -21.56 -15.21 -3.14
N GLU A 37 -21.23 -14.13 -2.44
CA GLU A 37 -21.85 -12.84 -2.73
C GLU A 37 -21.26 -12.29 -4.03
N VAL A 38 -22.14 -11.75 -4.88
CA VAL A 38 -21.80 -11.32 -6.24
C VAL A 38 -21.87 -9.79 -6.32
N LYS A 39 -20.85 -9.17 -6.91
CA LYS A 39 -20.86 -7.76 -7.30
C LYS A 39 -20.59 -7.63 -8.79
N ARG A 40 -21.12 -6.59 -9.43
CA ARG A 40 -20.74 -6.25 -10.80
C ARG A 40 -19.28 -5.74 -10.82
N PRO A 41 -18.57 -5.85 -11.96
CA PRO A 41 -17.21 -5.33 -12.10
C PRO A 41 -17.06 -3.87 -11.64
N ASP A 42 -17.95 -2.97 -12.07
CA ASP A 42 -17.93 -1.55 -11.74
C ASP A 42 -18.04 -1.28 -10.23
N GLU A 43 -18.82 -2.09 -9.50
CA GLU A 43 -19.03 -1.93 -8.04
C GLU A 43 -17.80 -2.25 -7.19
N VAL A 44 -16.75 -2.79 -7.80
CA VAL A 44 -15.47 -3.10 -7.18
C VAL A 44 -14.31 -2.55 -8.00
N GLY A 45 -14.53 -1.48 -8.77
CA GLY A 45 -13.51 -0.79 -9.54
C GLY A 45 -12.86 -1.67 -10.62
N LEU A 46 -13.62 -2.54 -11.29
CA LEU A 46 -13.16 -3.34 -12.44
C LEU A 46 -13.92 -2.97 -13.73
N ASP A 47 -13.19 -2.90 -14.83
CA ASP A 47 -13.72 -2.74 -16.19
C ASP A 47 -14.22 -4.09 -16.74
N ALA A 48 -15.52 -4.18 -16.97
CA ALA A 48 -16.17 -5.38 -17.48
C ALA A 48 -15.71 -5.79 -18.88
N ASN A 49 -15.36 -4.84 -19.77
CA ASN A 49 -14.88 -5.14 -21.12
C ASN A 49 -13.46 -5.74 -21.08
N LYS A 50 -12.60 -5.24 -20.19
CA LYS A 50 -11.25 -5.80 -19.98
C LYS A 50 -11.32 -7.20 -19.34
N LEU A 51 -12.24 -7.43 -18.41
CA LEU A 51 -12.53 -8.79 -17.91
C LEU A 51 -13.06 -9.72 -19.00
N LYS A 52 -13.87 -9.20 -19.93
CA LYS A 52 -14.29 -9.96 -21.10
C LYS A 52 -13.10 -10.35 -21.98
N ALA A 53 -12.19 -9.42 -22.27
CA ALA A 53 -10.97 -9.68 -23.04
C ALA A 53 -10.11 -10.78 -22.40
N LEU A 54 -9.96 -10.76 -21.06
CA LEU A 54 -9.32 -11.84 -20.31
C LEU A 54 -10.00 -13.18 -20.56
N SER A 55 -11.34 -13.26 -20.44
CA SER A 55 -12.05 -14.54 -20.64
C SER A 55 -12.03 -15.03 -22.08
N ASP A 56 -12.09 -14.14 -23.07
CA ASP A 56 -11.99 -14.48 -24.50
C ASP A 56 -10.61 -15.06 -24.82
N TYR A 57 -9.55 -14.43 -24.26
CA TYR A 57 -8.17 -14.91 -24.37
C TYR A 57 -7.97 -16.25 -23.66
N ALA A 58 -8.50 -16.39 -22.44
CA ALA A 58 -8.35 -17.59 -21.64
C ALA A 58 -9.10 -18.79 -22.26
N GLY A 59 -10.33 -18.60 -22.74
CA GLY A 59 -11.26 -19.70 -23.02
C GLY A 59 -11.51 -20.57 -21.78
N GLY A 60 -11.96 -21.81 -21.98
CA GLY A 60 -12.24 -22.73 -20.87
C GLY A 60 -13.33 -22.19 -19.93
N PHE A 61 -13.11 -22.30 -18.63
CA PHE A 61 -14.01 -21.75 -17.61
C PHE A 61 -13.25 -21.28 -16.37
N GLY A 62 -13.76 -20.25 -15.70
CA GLY A 62 -13.09 -19.64 -14.57
C GLY A 62 -13.87 -18.50 -13.93
N CYS A 63 -13.22 -17.86 -12.95
CA CYS A 63 -13.79 -16.76 -12.20
C CYS A 63 -12.73 -15.73 -11.75
N VAL A 64 -13.19 -14.51 -11.51
CA VAL A 64 -12.46 -13.42 -10.86
C VAL A 64 -13.18 -13.05 -9.56
N VAL A 65 -12.39 -12.91 -8.50
CA VAL A 65 -12.83 -12.52 -7.15
C VAL A 65 -12.05 -11.27 -6.76
N ARG A 66 -12.74 -10.24 -6.26
CA ARG A 66 -12.11 -9.02 -5.72
C ARG A 66 -12.79 -8.63 -4.42
N HIS A 67 -12.00 -8.21 -3.43
CA HIS A 67 -12.50 -7.79 -2.10
C HIS A 67 -13.39 -8.82 -1.40
N GLY A 68 -13.19 -10.11 -1.69
CA GLY A 68 -14.00 -11.20 -1.13
C GLY A 68 -15.33 -11.48 -1.84
N TYR A 69 -15.64 -10.76 -2.93
CA TYR A 69 -16.84 -10.97 -3.75
C TYR A 69 -16.52 -11.74 -5.04
N MET A 70 -17.47 -12.53 -5.52
CA MET A 70 -17.44 -13.04 -6.89
C MET A 70 -17.81 -11.91 -7.83
N VAL A 71 -16.95 -11.61 -8.81
CA VAL A 71 -17.14 -10.41 -9.65
C VAL A 71 -17.43 -10.75 -11.09
N TYR A 72 -16.75 -11.78 -11.60
CA TYR A 72 -16.86 -12.17 -12.99
C TYR A 72 -16.66 -13.68 -13.13
N THR A 73 -17.46 -14.32 -13.97
CA THR A 73 -17.33 -15.75 -14.28
C THR A 73 -17.46 -15.94 -15.78
N TRP A 74 -16.77 -16.95 -16.31
CA TRP A 74 -16.93 -17.38 -17.69
C TRP A 74 -16.96 -18.90 -17.76
N GLY A 75 -17.71 -19.42 -18.74
CA GLY A 75 -18.03 -20.85 -18.78
C GLY A 75 -18.73 -21.32 -17.50
N ASP A 76 -18.54 -22.58 -17.13
CA ASP A 76 -19.09 -23.15 -15.89
C ASP A 76 -18.05 -23.13 -14.75
N ALA A 77 -18.01 -22.01 -14.01
CA ALA A 77 -17.12 -21.83 -12.86
C ALA A 77 -17.42 -22.76 -11.66
N SER A 78 -18.53 -23.51 -11.70
CA SER A 78 -18.87 -24.55 -10.70
C SER A 78 -18.35 -25.94 -11.10
N ARG A 79 -17.92 -26.10 -12.35
CA ARG A 79 -17.48 -27.40 -12.86
C ARG A 79 -16.19 -27.86 -12.20
N ARG A 80 -16.28 -28.97 -11.48
CA ARG A 80 -15.13 -29.64 -10.87
C ARG A 80 -14.29 -30.37 -11.93
N LYS A 81 -12.96 -30.15 -11.92
CA LYS A 81 -11.98 -30.89 -12.73
C LYS A 81 -10.70 -31.15 -11.94
N ASP A 82 -9.95 -32.18 -12.32
CA ASP A 82 -8.57 -32.38 -11.85
C ASP A 82 -7.72 -31.14 -12.12
N VAL A 83 -7.09 -30.56 -11.10
CA VAL A 83 -6.34 -29.29 -11.22
C VAL A 83 -4.84 -29.45 -11.43
N ALA A 84 -4.37 -30.59 -11.93
CA ALA A 84 -2.97 -30.59 -12.35
C ALA A 84 -1.95 -30.65 -11.20
N SER A 85 -0.81 -30.06 -11.53
CA SER A 85 0.18 -29.41 -10.67
C SER A 85 -0.36 -28.55 -9.51
N ALA A 86 -1.51 -27.88 -9.71
CA ALA A 86 -1.98 -26.83 -8.82
C ALA A 86 -2.45 -27.34 -7.45
N VAL A 87 -2.56 -28.65 -7.26
CA VAL A 87 -2.88 -29.26 -5.96
C VAL A 87 -1.78 -29.08 -4.90
N LYS A 88 -0.52 -28.92 -5.30
CA LYS A 88 0.64 -29.06 -4.40
C LYS A 88 0.62 -28.11 -3.20
N PRO A 89 0.21 -26.82 -3.32
CA PRO A 89 -0.02 -25.96 -2.17
C PRO A 89 -0.99 -26.51 -1.11
N VAL A 90 -2.00 -27.28 -1.51
CA VAL A 90 -2.94 -27.89 -0.55
C VAL A 90 -2.22 -28.91 0.32
N TYR A 91 -1.23 -29.65 -0.22
CA TYR A 91 -0.41 -30.55 0.58
C TYR A 91 0.46 -29.77 1.57
N THR A 92 1.10 -28.69 1.12
CA THR A 92 1.85 -27.79 2.00
C THR A 92 0.96 -27.22 3.11
N HIS A 93 -0.28 -26.80 2.80
CA HIS A 93 -1.23 -26.32 3.79
C HIS A 93 -1.45 -27.36 4.91
N PHE A 94 -1.70 -28.62 4.54
CA PHE A 94 -1.89 -29.70 5.52
C PHE A 94 -0.59 -30.10 6.25
N LEU A 95 0.58 -29.95 5.64
CA LEU A 95 1.87 -30.12 6.31
C LEU A 95 2.05 -29.08 7.43
N LEU A 96 1.81 -27.81 7.11
CA LEU A 96 1.96 -26.72 8.08
C LEU A 96 0.93 -26.85 9.21
N LYS A 97 -0.30 -27.26 8.89
CA LYS A 97 -1.31 -27.62 9.89
C LYS A 97 -0.88 -28.79 10.78
N ALA A 98 -0.29 -29.84 10.21
CA ALA A 98 0.22 -30.96 10.99
C ALA A 98 1.36 -30.55 11.93
N ILE A 99 2.16 -29.53 11.56
CA ILE A 99 3.18 -28.94 12.44
C ILE A 99 2.51 -28.15 13.58
N GLU A 100 1.54 -27.28 13.27
CA GLU A 100 0.81 -26.49 14.26
C GLU A 100 0.02 -27.36 15.25
N GLU A 101 -0.46 -28.52 14.80
CA GLU A 101 -1.14 -29.53 15.62
C GLU A 101 -0.17 -30.47 16.36
N GLY A 102 1.15 -30.31 16.19
CA GLY A 102 2.18 -31.12 16.86
C GLY A 102 2.33 -32.55 16.34
N LYS A 103 1.70 -32.90 15.21
CA LYS A 103 1.85 -34.23 14.56
C LYS A 103 3.22 -34.38 13.90
N ILE A 104 3.80 -33.27 13.46
CA ILE A 104 5.15 -33.16 12.91
C ILE A 104 5.90 -32.13 13.74
N LYS A 105 7.13 -32.43 14.15
CA LYS A 105 7.90 -31.58 15.07
C LYS A 105 8.26 -30.22 14.44
N SER A 106 8.70 -30.25 13.18
CA SER A 106 9.05 -29.06 12.40
C SER A 106 9.18 -29.42 10.92
N ILE A 107 9.29 -28.39 10.08
CA ILE A 107 9.49 -28.58 8.64
C ILE A 107 10.82 -29.26 8.29
N ASP A 108 11.81 -29.19 9.17
CA ASP A 108 13.12 -29.84 9.02
C ASP A 108 13.15 -31.27 9.60
N GLU A 109 12.03 -31.78 10.14
CA GLU A 109 11.97 -33.16 10.61
C GLU A 109 12.15 -34.15 9.45
N SER A 110 12.92 -35.22 9.69
CA SER A 110 13.16 -36.26 8.69
C SER A 110 11.89 -37.03 8.37
N VAL A 111 11.59 -37.15 7.09
CA VAL A 111 10.45 -37.92 6.56
C VAL A 111 10.65 -39.42 6.83
N ALA A 112 11.89 -39.88 6.96
CA ALA A 112 12.23 -41.28 7.22
C ALA A 112 11.70 -41.79 8.58
N LYS A 113 11.32 -40.88 9.49
CA LYS A 113 10.59 -41.21 10.73
C LYS A 113 9.21 -41.82 10.45
N PHE A 114 8.56 -41.39 9.37
CA PHE A 114 7.23 -41.82 8.96
C PHE A 114 7.30 -42.79 7.77
N GLU A 115 8.34 -42.71 6.95
CA GLU A 115 8.63 -43.65 5.86
C GLU A 115 9.99 -44.35 6.04
N PRO A 116 10.07 -45.43 6.85
CA PRO A 116 11.34 -46.07 7.18
C PRO A 116 12.10 -46.65 5.99
N TRP A 117 11.41 -46.95 4.86
CA TRP A 117 12.07 -47.47 3.65
C TRP A 117 13.14 -46.52 3.11
N LEU A 118 12.99 -45.21 3.30
CA LEU A 118 13.99 -44.20 2.92
C LEU A 118 15.36 -44.42 3.57
N ASN A 119 15.43 -45.13 4.71
CA ASN A 119 16.69 -45.44 5.39
C ASN A 119 17.55 -46.49 4.66
N SER A 120 17.00 -47.19 3.67
CA SER A 120 17.64 -48.32 3.00
C SER A 120 18.03 -48.08 1.54
N LEU A 121 17.50 -47.02 0.93
CA LEU A 121 17.68 -46.70 -0.48
C LEU A 121 19.07 -46.12 -0.77
N ASN A 122 19.55 -46.32 -2.01
CA ASN A 122 20.69 -45.59 -2.57
C ASN A 122 21.98 -45.71 -1.73
N LYS A 123 22.33 -46.93 -1.31
CA LYS A 123 23.55 -47.23 -0.52
C LYS A 123 24.82 -46.66 -1.15
N SER A 124 24.98 -46.78 -2.47
CA SER A 124 26.12 -46.24 -3.22
C SER A 124 26.18 -44.72 -3.25
N LEU A 125 25.08 -44.03 -2.93
CA LEU A 125 25.00 -42.57 -2.80
C LEU A 125 24.98 -42.12 -1.32
N GLY A 126 25.42 -42.99 -0.41
CA GLY A 126 25.53 -42.70 1.02
C GLY A 126 24.19 -42.64 1.74
N LEU A 127 23.21 -43.45 1.33
CA LEU A 127 21.86 -43.49 1.92
C LEU A 127 21.17 -42.11 1.91
N LYS A 128 21.32 -41.36 0.81
CA LYS A 128 20.92 -39.94 0.72
C LYS A 128 19.47 -39.68 1.18
N ASP A 129 18.56 -40.60 0.89
CA ASP A 129 17.11 -40.38 1.08
C ASP A 129 16.69 -40.37 2.54
N ARG A 130 17.48 -40.93 3.46
CA ARG A 130 17.24 -40.81 4.92
C ARG A 130 17.30 -39.36 5.42
N LYS A 131 17.92 -38.46 4.64
CA LYS A 131 18.09 -37.03 4.94
C LYS A 131 16.97 -36.16 4.35
N ILE A 132 16.00 -36.75 3.67
CA ILE A 132 14.83 -36.01 3.17
C ILE A 132 14.02 -35.49 4.36
N THR A 133 13.70 -34.21 4.32
CA THR A 133 12.86 -33.52 5.31
C THR A 133 11.57 -33.06 4.66
N TRP A 134 10.59 -32.64 5.45
CA TRP A 134 9.35 -32.09 4.90
C TRP A 134 9.59 -30.84 4.06
N LYS A 135 10.55 -29.99 4.47
CA LYS A 135 11.04 -28.83 3.72
C LYS A 135 11.52 -29.24 2.33
N HIS A 136 12.27 -30.34 2.25
CA HIS A 136 12.78 -30.83 0.97
C HIS A 136 11.65 -31.30 0.05
N LEU A 137 10.64 -31.99 0.58
CA LEU A 137 9.49 -32.45 -0.20
C LEU A 137 8.66 -31.29 -0.75
N CYS A 138 8.21 -30.36 0.10
CA CYS A 138 7.31 -29.28 -0.31
C CYS A 138 7.99 -28.26 -1.25
N ASN A 139 9.31 -28.09 -1.15
CA ASN A 139 10.07 -27.24 -2.06
C ASN A 139 10.62 -27.96 -3.31
N GLN A 140 10.29 -29.24 -3.54
CA GLN A 140 10.79 -29.99 -4.72
C GLN A 140 12.34 -30.06 -4.79
N ILE A 141 13.00 -30.10 -3.64
CA ILE A 141 14.47 -30.24 -3.53
C ILE A 141 14.86 -31.51 -2.77
N SER A 142 13.97 -32.50 -2.69
CA SER A 142 14.28 -33.79 -2.06
C SER A 142 15.25 -34.63 -2.89
N CYS A 143 15.31 -34.38 -4.20
CA CYS A 143 16.05 -35.19 -5.15
C CYS A 143 15.65 -36.68 -5.05
N TYR A 144 14.40 -36.97 -4.67
CA TYR A 144 13.89 -38.33 -4.57
C TYR A 144 13.76 -38.95 -5.98
N GLY A 145 14.42 -40.08 -6.20
CA GLY A 145 14.51 -40.72 -7.52
C GLY A 145 15.57 -40.14 -8.47
N VAL A 146 16.35 -39.14 -8.05
CA VAL A 146 17.55 -38.66 -8.76
C VAL A 146 18.80 -38.68 -7.87
N GLN A 147 20.00 -38.56 -8.45
CA GLN A 147 21.25 -38.84 -7.74
C GLN A 147 21.72 -37.74 -6.78
N GLU A 148 21.29 -36.49 -6.96
CA GLU A 148 21.71 -35.37 -6.11
C GLU A 148 21.26 -35.56 -4.65
N GLN A 149 22.03 -35.01 -3.70
CA GLN A 149 21.62 -35.02 -2.29
C GLN A 149 20.41 -34.11 -2.07
N PRO A 150 19.53 -34.40 -1.08
CA PRO A 150 18.46 -33.50 -0.69
C PRO A 150 19.00 -32.09 -0.40
N GLY A 151 18.31 -31.07 -0.91
CA GLY A 151 18.65 -29.65 -0.80
C GLY A 151 19.66 -29.13 -1.82
N ARG A 152 20.21 -29.99 -2.69
CA ARG A 152 21.29 -29.59 -3.62
C ARG A 152 20.84 -29.30 -5.05
N ALA A 153 19.65 -29.74 -5.44
CA ALA A 153 19.08 -29.43 -6.74
C ALA A 153 17.56 -29.35 -6.65
N PHE A 154 16.97 -28.57 -7.55
CA PHE A 154 15.54 -28.52 -7.78
C PHE A 154 15.13 -29.59 -8.79
N ASP A 155 14.19 -30.43 -8.38
CA ASP A 155 13.60 -31.49 -9.18
C ASP A 155 12.08 -31.41 -9.08
N TYR A 156 11.45 -30.72 -10.04
CA TYR A 156 9.98 -30.66 -10.11
C TYR A 156 9.43 -32.04 -10.45
N SER A 157 9.08 -32.81 -9.41
CA SER A 157 8.83 -34.24 -9.47
C SER A 157 7.44 -34.60 -8.95
N ASP A 158 6.74 -35.47 -9.69
CA ASP A 158 5.47 -36.04 -9.27
C ASP A 158 5.66 -37.34 -8.46
N TYR A 159 6.84 -37.96 -8.49
CA TYR A 159 7.21 -39.05 -7.58
C TYR A 159 7.48 -38.53 -6.17
N ASN A 160 8.21 -37.41 -6.06
CA ASN A 160 8.39 -36.65 -4.82
C ASN A 160 7.04 -36.30 -4.18
N MET A 161 6.07 -35.90 -5.00
CA MET A 161 4.75 -35.47 -4.53
C MET A 161 3.85 -36.64 -4.15
N ALA A 162 4.00 -37.80 -4.79
CA ALA A 162 3.36 -39.03 -4.32
C ALA A 162 3.92 -39.48 -2.96
N LEU A 163 5.25 -39.48 -2.78
CA LEU A 163 5.88 -39.74 -1.48
C LEU A 163 5.40 -38.75 -0.40
N PHE A 164 5.34 -37.46 -0.75
CA PHE A 164 4.84 -36.42 0.16
C PHE A 164 3.40 -36.67 0.57
N PHE A 165 2.52 -36.94 -0.40
CA PHE A 165 1.12 -37.21 -0.12
C PHE A 165 0.94 -38.46 0.74
N ASP A 166 1.55 -39.58 0.33
CA ASP A 166 1.35 -40.88 0.98
C ASP A 166 1.83 -40.83 2.42
N THR A 167 2.98 -40.19 2.66
CA THR A 167 3.53 -40.07 4.02
C THR A 167 2.69 -39.12 4.87
N LEU A 168 2.33 -37.94 4.34
CA LEU A 168 1.55 -36.97 5.11
C LEU A 168 0.14 -37.49 5.42
N PHE A 169 -0.61 -37.87 4.40
CA PHE A 169 -2.03 -38.15 4.59
C PHE A 169 -2.31 -39.55 5.12
N LEU A 170 -1.60 -40.58 4.63
CA LEU A 170 -1.90 -41.95 5.04
C LEU A 170 -1.20 -42.35 6.33
N LYS A 171 -0.06 -41.74 6.66
CA LYS A 171 0.73 -42.10 7.85
C LYS A 171 0.65 -41.07 8.97
N VAL A 172 0.84 -39.78 8.68
CA VAL A 172 0.76 -38.73 9.71
C VAL A 172 -0.70 -38.45 10.11
N TYR A 173 -1.58 -38.23 9.13
CA TYR A 173 -3.01 -38.07 9.40
C TYR A 173 -3.74 -39.40 9.64
N GLY A 174 -3.14 -40.53 9.25
CA GLY A 174 -3.73 -41.87 9.44
C GLY A 174 -4.98 -42.12 8.57
N ALA A 175 -5.19 -41.32 7.53
CA ALA A 175 -6.35 -41.45 6.66
C ALA A 175 -6.20 -42.62 5.69
N THR A 176 -7.31 -43.09 5.13
CA THR A 176 -7.31 -44.03 4.00
C THR A 176 -7.76 -43.33 2.72
N TRP A 177 -7.54 -43.96 1.57
CA TRP A 177 -8.08 -43.44 0.30
C TRP A 177 -9.60 -43.20 0.31
N LYS A 178 -10.34 -43.97 1.12
CA LYS A 178 -11.80 -43.84 1.26
C LYS A 178 -12.21 -42.71 2.21
N THR A 179 -11.40 -42.42 3.22
CA THR A 179 -11.79 -41.52 4.31
C THR A 179 -11.12 -40.15 4.24
N ILE A 180 -10.03 -40.00 3.47
CA ILE A 180 -9.24 -38.78 3.39
C ILE A 180 -10.04 -37.53 3.01
N ASP A 181 -11.04 -37.66 2.14
CA ASP A 181 -11.88 -36.52 1.77
C ASP A 181 -12.70 -36.03 2.97
N ALA A 182 -13.41 -36.94 3.65
CA ALA A 182 -14.23 -36.61 4.82
C ALA A 182 -13.38 -36.19 6.04
N ASP A 183 -12.43 -37.02 6.43
CA ASP A 183 -11.70 -36.91 7.69
C ASP A 183 -10.65 -35.79 7.66
N VAL A 184 -10.09 -35.49 6.48
CA VAL A 184 -8.97 -34.54 6.35
C VAL A 184 -9.34 -33.36 5.45
N LEU A 185 -9.70 -33.58 4.18
CA LEU A 185 -9.89 -32.49 3.23
C LEU A 185 -11.09 -31.59 3.59
N HIS A 186 -12.24 -32.17 3.91
CA HIS A 186 -13.46 -31.45 4.25
C HIS A 186 -13.38 -30.88 5.66
N THR A 187 -13.05 -31.71 6.65
CA THR A 187 -12.93 -31.31 8.06
C THR A 187 -11.84 -30.24 8.25
N GLY A 188 -10.70 -30.40 7.58
CA GLY A 188 -9.53 -29.56 7.78
C GLY A 188 -9.49 -28.29 6.93
N LEU A 189 -10.19 -28.25 5.78
CA LEU A 189 -10.08 -27.16 4.81
C LEU A 189 -11.41 -26.85 4.09
N THR A 190 -11.86 -27.72 3.18
CA THR A 190 -12.89 -27.34 2.19
C THR A 190 -14.28 -27.14 2.80
N GLY A 191 -14.63 -27.86 3.86
CA GLY A 191 -15.85 -27.63 4.64
C GLY A 191 -15.77 -26.33 5.44
N VAL A 192 -14.60 -26.01 6.00
CA VAL A 192 -14.35 -24.75 6.73
C VAL A 192 -14.45 -23.55 5.80
N LEU A 193 -13.91 -23.67 4.59
CA LEU A 193 -14.04 -22.65 3.53
C LEU A 193 -15.44 -22.59 2.92
N GLN A 194 -16.34 -23.52 3.26
CA GLN A 194 -17.68 -23.61 2.68
C GLN A 194 -17.64 -23.77 1.14
N CYS A 195 -16.76 -24.64 0.66
CA CYS A 195 -16.71 -25.03 -0.76
C CYS A 195 -18.05 -25.65 -1.19
N GLN A 196 -18.50 -25.31 -2.39
CA GLN A 196 -19.83 -25.64 -2.91
C GLN A 196 -19.87 -26.89 -3.76
N ASP A 197 -18.76 -27.20 -4.42
CA ASP A 197 -18.68 -28.18 -5.51
C ASP A 197 -17.98 -29.48 -5.08
N ASN A 198 -17.95 -29.71 -3.76
CA ASN A 198 -17.46 -30.91 -3.11
C ASN A 198 -16.06 -31.34 -3.62
N PRO A 199 -14.98 -30.58 -3.31
CA PRO A 199 -13.64 -30.92 -3.80
C PRO A 199 -13.16 -32.28 -3.29
N THR A 200 -12.41 -33.04 -4.08
CA THR A 200 -11.98 -34.41 -3.72
C THR A 200 -10.54 -34.69 -4.12
N PHE A 201 -9.78 -35.41 -3.29
CA PHE A 201 -8.45 -35.94 -3.65
C PHE A 201 -8.52 -37.21 -4.51
N MET A 202 -9.71 -37.67 -4.88
CA MET A 202 -9.96 -38.83 -5.73
C MET A 202 -10.46 -38.43 -7.12
N ALA A 203 -9.81 -37.44 -7.75
CA ALA A 203 -10.20 -36.95 -9.07
C ALA A 203 -10.39 -38.04 -10.13
N PHE A 204 -9.62 -39.13 -10.03
CA PHE A 204 -9.68 -40.30 -10.91
C PHE A 204 -10.01 -41.60 -10.15
N GLY A 205 -10.53 -41.49 -8.93
CA GLY A 205 -10.79 -42.64 -8.04
C GLY A 205 -9.52 -43.23 -7.40
N THR A 206 -9.70 -44.28 -6.59
CA THR A 206 -8.62 -44.89 -5.80
C THR A 206 -7.65 -45.74 -6.63
N GLY A 207 -8.07 -46.21 -7.80
CA GLY A 207 -7.28 -47.08 -8.68
C GLY A 207 -6.39 -46.34 -9.69
N ASN A 208 -6.54 -45.01 -9.82
CA ASN A 208 -5.79 -44.22 -10.78
C ASN A 208 -5.36 -42.91 -10.13
N ARG A 209 -4.05 -42.74 -9.87
CA ARG A 209 -3.45 -41.52 -9.31
C ARG A 209 -4.23 -40.92 -8.11
N PRO A 210 -4.47 -41.69 -7.03
CA PRO A 210 -5.10 -41.12 -5.84
C PRO A 210 -4.25 -39.99 -5.25
N GLY A 211 -4.92 -39.01 -4.64
CA GLY A 211 -4.33 -37.75 -4.16
C GLY A 211 -4.53 -36.58 -5.12
N ARG A 212 -4.94 -36.82 -6.37
CA ARG A 212 -5.26 -35.75 -7.32
C ARG A 212 -6.52 -34.99 -6.92
N LEU A 213 -6.39 -33.67 -6.79
CA LEU A 213 -7.50 -32.79 -6.43
C LEU A 213 -8.37 -32.49 -7.65
N ALA A 214 -9.65 -32.81 -7.55
CA ALA A 214 -10.67 -32.22 -8.40
C ALA A 214 -11.35 -31.07 -7.63
N ILE A 215 -11.31 -29.86 -8.17
CA ILE A 215 -11.91 -28.65 -7.57
C ILE A 215 -12.43 -27.72 -8.68
N SER A 216 -13.49 -26.95 -8.42
CA SER A 216 -14.01 -25.93 -9.33
C SER A 216 -13.24 -24.62 -9.20
N PRO A 217 -13.21 -23.74 -10.23
CA PRO A 217 -12.57 -22.43 -10.11
C PRO A 217 -13.09 -21.61 -8.92
N ARG A 218 -14.40 -21.58 -8.70
CA ARG A 218 -15.00 -20.79 -7.60
C ARG A 218 -14.68 -21.32 -6.20
N ASP A 219 -14.44 -22.61 -6.05
CA ASP A 219 -13.98 -23.17 -4.77
C ASP A 219 -12.47 -23.00 -4.62
N PHE A 220 -11.71 -23.09 -5.72
CA PHE A 220 -10.27 -22.90 -5.67
C PHE A 220 -9.89 -21.44 -5.37
N ALA A 221 -10.69 -20.48 -5.84
CA ALA A 221 -10.58 -19.08 -5.46
C ALA A 221 -10.72 -18.84 -3.93
N ARG A 222 -11.50 -19.67 -3.22
CA ARG A 222 -11.57 -19.59 -1.74
C ARG A 222 -10.24 -19.96 -1.08
N PHE A 223 -9.53 -20.93 -1.64
CA PHE A 223 -8.19 -21.30 -1.17
C PHE A 223 -7.19 -20.17 -1.43
N GLY A 224 -7.26 -19.51 -2.59
CA GLY A 224 -6.52 -18.27 -2.85
C GLY A 224 -6.83 -17.18 -1.83
N LEU A 225 -8.12 -16.97 -1.52
CA LEU A 225 -8.57 -15.96 -0.57
C LEU A 225 -8.07 -16.22 0.86
N LEU A 226 -7.98 -17.50 1.27
CA LEU A 226 -7.39 -17.86 2.57
C LEU A 226 -5.94 -17.35 2.69
N TYR A 227 -5.13 -17.52 1.66
CA TYR A 227 -3.73 -17.06 1.67
C TYR A 227 -3.61 -15.54 1.52
N LEU A 228 -4.47 -14.93 0.70
CA LEU A 228 -4.61 -13.47 0.61
C LEU A 228 -4.95 -12.85 1.97
N ARG A 229 -5.75 -13.55 2.78
CA ARG A 229 -6.11 -13.17 4.16
C ARG A 229 -5.18 -13.76 5.21
N LYS A 230 -3.95 -14.13 4.82
CA LYS A 230 -2.88 -14.56 5.74
C LYS A 230 -3.32 -15.70 6.68
N GLY A 231 -4.11 -16.64 6.16
CA GLY A 231 -4.60 -17.80 6.90
C GLY A 231 -5.84 -17.56 7.77
N LYS A 232 -6.42 -16.35 7.76
CA LYS A 232 -7.66 -16.03 8.47
C LYS A 232 -8.88 -16.35 7.59
N TRP A 233 -9.92 -16.92 8.20
CA TRP A 233 -11.21 -17.18 7.57
C TRP A 233 -12.34 -16.92 8.57
N LYS A 234 -13.20 -15.93 8.29
CA LYS A 234 -14.36 -15.58 9.14
C LYS A 234 -14.02 -15.48 10.64
N GLY A 235 -13.00 -14.69 10.96
CA GLY A 235 -12.54 -14.49 12.34
C GLY A 235 -11.72 -15.64 12.93
N LYS A 236 -11.62 -16.79 12.26
CA LYS A 236 -10.81 -17.93 12.70
C LYS A 236 -9.46 -17.97 11.98
N GLN A 237 -8.37 -18.12 12.72
CA GLN A 237 -7.06 -18.42 12.15
C GLN A 237 -6.98 -19.92 11.81
N LEU A 238 -6.92 -20.28 10.53
CA LEU A 238 -6.88 -21.68 10.08
C LEU A 238 -5.47 -22.24 9.95
N ILE A 239 -4.52 -21.36 9.66
CA ILE A 239 -3.07 -21.60 9.62
C ILE A 239 -2.41 -20.29 10.03
N SER A 240 -1.31 -20.30 10.78
CA SER A 240 -0.68 -19.05 11.25
C SER A 240 -0.32 -18.09 10.11
N ALA A 241 -0.40 -16.78 10.38
CA ALA A 241 -0.03 -15.74 9.41
C ALA A 241 1.44 -15.84 8.98
N GLU A 242 2.31 -16.34 9.88
CA GLU A 242 3.71 -16.63 9.58
C GLU A 242 3.85 -17.72 8.51
N HIS A 243 3.21 -18.88 8.72
CA HIS A 243 3.22 -19.97 7.75
C HIS A 243 2.57 -19.60 6.43
N ALA A 244 1.45 -18.87 6.45
CA ALA A 244 0.78 -18.39 5.24
C ALA A 244 1.71 -17.49 4.39
N ARG A 245 2.40 -16.54 5.04
CA ARG A 245 3.35 -15.64 4.38
C ARG A 245 4.59 -16.38 3.90
N MET A 246 5.15 -17.26 4.73
CA MET A 246 6.31 -18.09 4.37
C MET A 246 6.04 -18.86 3.09
N ALA A 247 4.84 -19.43 2.95
CA ALA A 247 4.50 -20.26 1.81
C ALA A 247 4.46 -19.51 0.47
N VAL A 248 4.19 -18.20 0.48
CA VAL A 248 3.97 -17.40 -0.75
C VAL A 248 5.02 -16.31 -0.99
N ALA A 249 5.95 -16.11 -0.06
CA ALA A 249 6.92 -15.00 -0.12
C ALA A 249 8.37 -15.40 0.19
N ASN A 250 8.67 -16.69 0.40
CA ASN A 250 10.02 -17.14 0.72
C ASN A 250 10.52 -18.16 -0.33
N PRO A 251 10.94 -17.70 -1.53
CA PRO A 251 11.35 -18.59 -2.60
C PRO A 251 12.65 -19.31 -2.29
N LEU A 252 12.87 -20.42 -2.99
CA LEU A 252 14.18 -21.05 -3.06
C LEU A 252 15.24 -20.07 -3.56
N PRO A 253 16.45 -20.07 -2.97
CA PRO A 253 17.57 -19.31 -3.51
C PRO A 253 17.79 -19.63 -4.99
N VAL A 254 17.93 -18.58 -5.80
CA VAL A 254 18.14 -18.69 -7.26
C VAL A 254 19.41 -19.49 -7.62
N THR A 255 20.33 -19.64 -6.66
CA THR A 255 21.58 -20.39 -6.75
C THR A 255 21.42 -21.91 -6.70
N ILE A 256 20.27 -22.43 -6.24
CA ILE A 256 20.00 -23.87 -6.31
C ILE A 256 19.84 -24.25 -7.79
N PRO A 257 20.62 -25.21 -8.33
CA PRO A 257 20.51 -25.57 -9.75
C PRO A 257 19.34 -26.55 -9.98
N ARG A 258 18.84 -26.63 -11.22
CA ARG A 258 18.00 -27.76 -11.66
C ARG A 258 18.78 -29.08 -11.63
N THR A 259 18.12 -30.18 -11.28
CA THR A 259 18.72 -31.53 -11.31
C THR A 259 19.24 -31.90 -12.70
N LYS A 260 20.32 -32.70 -12.74
CA LYS A 260 20.84 -33.36 -13.95
C LYS A 260 19.97 -34.53 -14.40
N GLY A 261 18.96 -34.93 -13.61
CA GLY A 261 18.00 -35.97 -13.98
C GLY A 261 18.55 -37.38 -14.02
N LYS A 262 19.74 -37.63 -13.45
CA LYS A 262 20.28 -39.00 -13.37
C LYS A 262 19.47 -39.80 -12.37
N SER A 263 18.91 -40.93 -12.81
CA SER A 263 18.04 -41.76 -11.99
C SER A 263 18.75 -42.34 -10.77
N ALA A 264 18.00 -42.48 -9.69
CA ALA A 264 18.39 -43.13 -8.44
C ALA A 264 17.26 -44.06 -7.96
N GLU A 265 17.58 -44.95 -7.01
CA GLU A 265 16.62 -45.88 -6.43
C GLU A 265 15.46 -45.13 -5.77
N MET A 266 14.24 -45.65 -5.94
CA MET A 266 13.04 -45.23 -5.22
C MET A 266 12.49 -46.42 -4.44
N ILE A 267 11.52 -46.17 -3.57
CA ILE A 267 10.80 -47.24 -2.87
C ILE A 267 10.22 -48.20 -3.91
N ARG A 268 10.34 -49.51 -3.67
CA ARG A 268 9.81 -50.53 -4.59
C ARG A 268 8.31 -50.31 -4.79
N GLY A 269 7.89 -50.20 -6.06
CA GLY A 269 6.49 -49.96 -6.42
C GLY A 269 6.04 -48.50 -6.22
N GLN A 270 6.96 -47.57 -6.04
CA GLN A 270 6.64 -46.14 -5.93
C GLN A 270 5.77 -45.67 -7.11
N ARG A 271 4.57 -45.18 -6.77
CA ARG A 271 3.65 -44.58 -7.74
C ARG A 271 4.06 -43.14 -8.05
N SER A 272 3.61 -42.66 -9.21
CA SER A 272 3.57 -41.22 -9.51
C SER A 272 2.15 -40.68 -9.30
N ILE A 273 2.06 -39.40 -8.95
CA ILE A 273 0.77 -38.68 -8.94
C ILE A 273 0.37 -38.16 -10.33
N GLY A 274 1.18 -38.38 -11.38
CA GLY A 274 0.84 -38.01 -12.75
C GLY A 274 2.00 -38.14 -13.72
N GLY A 275 2.98 -37.25 -13.62
CA GLY A 275 4.14 -37.16 -14.51
C GLY A 275 5.40 -37.85 -13.99
N GLY A 276 6.56 -37.35 -14.42
CA GLY A 276 7.87 -37.89 -14.04
C GLY A 276 8.65 -36.97 -13.10
N ASN A 277 9.97 -37.15 -13.12
CA ASN A 277 10.94 -36.22 -12.52
C ASN A 277 11.37 -35.15 -13.53
N ASN A 278 12.00 -34.11 -13.04
CA ASN A 278 12.72 -33.08 -13.77
C ASN A 278 11.88 -32.36 -14.82
N GLN A 279 10.64 -31.99 -14.50
CA GLN A 279 9.70 -31.45 -15.49
C GLN A 279 10.02 -30.00 -15.90
N CYS A 280 10.42 -29.14 -14.95
CA CYS A 280 10.78 -27.74 -15.20
C CYS A 280 11.83 -27.24 -14.20
N ASP A 281 12.37 -26.04 -14.44
CA ASP A 281 13.20 -25.32 -13.46
C ASP A 281 12.33 -24.42 -12.56
N HIS A 282 12.85 -23.98 -11.41
CA HIS A 282 12.16 -23.06 -10.50
C HIS A 282 12.34 -21.59 -10.90
N ASN A 283 13.41 -21.24 -11.62
CA ASN A 283 13.71 -19.88 -12.08
C ASN A 283 13.59 -18.80 -10.98
N GLY A 284 14.06 -19.10 -9.76
CA GLY A 284 13.97 -18.17 -8.61
C GLY A 284 12.55 -17.92 -8.09
N SER A 285 11.55 -18.68 -8.57
CA SER A 285 10.13 -18.35 -8.50
C SER A 285 9.28 -19.45 -7.86
N TYR A 286 9.87 -20.30 -7.02
CA TYR A 286 9.17 -21.40 -6.35
C TYR A 286 9.36 -21.34 -4.83
N SER A 287 8.25 -21.33 -4.08
CA SER A 287 8.20 -21.21 -2.62
C SER A 287 7.20 -22.21 -2.04
N TYR A 288 7.62 -23.19 -1.24
CA TYR A 288 6.76 -24.14 -0.52
C TYR A 288 5.52 -24.65 -1.31
N ALA A 289 5.74 -25.03 -2.57
CA ALA A 289 4.74 -25.48 -3.55
C ALA A 289 3.90 -24.41 -4.28
N TRP A 290 4.07 -23.14 -3.95
CA TRP A 290 3.58 -22.00 -4.71
C TRP A 290 4.62 -21.52 -5.73
N TRP A 291 4.13 -20.98 -6.84
CA TRP A 291 4.91 -20.16 -7.76
C TRP A 291 4.73 -18.69 -7.38
N ILE A 292 5.80 -17.91 -7.42
CA ILE A 292 5.79 -16.49 -7.05
C ILE A 292 6.35 -15.63 -8.21
N ASN A 293 6.12 -14.32 -8.18
CA ASN A 293 6.70 -13.40 -9.15
C ASN A 293 8.18 -13.04 -8.85
N GLY A 294 8.99 -14.08 -8.69
CA GLY A 294 10.40 -13.99 -8.34
C GLY A 294 11.28 -13.51 -9.50
N VAL A 295 12.53 -13.18 -9.18
CA VAL A 295 13.56 -12.77 -10.15
C VAL A 295 14.43 -13.98 -10.50
N GLY A 296 14.51 -14.28 -11.80
CA GLY A 296 15.29 -15.38 -12.35
C GLY A 296 16.80 -15.10 -12.39
N ARG A 297 17.57 -16.10 -12.83
CA ARG A 297 19.05 -16.00 -12.98
C ARG A 297 19.49 -14.96 -14.01
N ASN A 298 18.61 -14.60 -14.93
CA ASN A 298 18.80 -13.57 -15.94
C ASN A 298 18.43 -12.15 -15.46
N GLY A 299 17.97 -12.00 -14.21
CA GLY A 299 17.52 -10.71 -13.67
C GLY A 299 16.08 -10.34 -14.02
N GLU A 300 15.37 -11.16 -14.79
CA GLU A 300 13.97 -10.90 -15.19
C GLU A 300 12.98 -11.51 -14.20
N ARG A 301 11.83 -10.86 -14.04
CA ARG A 301 10.71 -11.41 -13.25
C ARG A 301 9.95 -12.48 -14.03
N ASN A 302 9.30 -13.39 -13.29
CA ASN A 302 8.48 -14.45 -13.88
C ASN A 302 7.26 -13.87 -14.64
N TRP A 303 6.57 -12.90 -14.06
CA TRP A 303 5.44 -12.16 -14.64
C TRP A 303 5.73 -10.66 -14.59
N PRO A 304 6.51 -10.12 -15.55
CA PRO A 304 6.99 -8.73 -15.48
C PRO A 304 5.90 -7.66 -15.56
N ASP A 305 4.70 -7.99 -16.07
CA ASP A 305 3.63 -7.00 -16.26
C ASP A 305 2.77 -6.78 -15.00
N VAL A 306 3.05 -7.47 -13.90
CA VAL A 306 2.28 -7.40 -12.64
C VAL A 306 3.18 -7.28 -11.42
N GLY A 307 2.58 -6.93 -10.27
CA GLY A 307 3.28 -6.67 -9.01
C GLY A 307 4.19 -7.80 -8.52
N ALA A 308 5.21 -7.45 -7.72
CA ALA A 308 6.18 -8.39 -7.18
C ALA A 308 5.58 -9.36 -6.13
N ASP A 309 4.43 -8.99 -5.56
CA ASP A 309 3.66 -9.71 -4.55
C ASP A 309 2.74 -10.80 -5.14
N VAL A 310 2.71 -10.93 -6.48
CA VAL A 310 1.85 -11.90 -7.16
C VAL A 310 2.36 -13.33 -6.96
N TYR A 311 1.44 -14.23 -6.61
CA TYR A 311 1.73 -15.66 -6.48
C TYR A 311 0.56 -16.51 -6.97
N GLY A 312 0.84 -17.76 -7.33
CA GLY A 312 -0.18 -18.67 -7.81
C GLY A 312 0.28 -20.12 -7.83
N CYS A 313 -0.63 -21.00 -8.20
CA CYS A 313 -0.31 -22.39 -8.45
C CYS A 313 -0.92 -22.86 -9.76
N PHE A 314 -0.13 -23.65 -10.50
CA PHE A 314 -0.37 -23.92 -11.90
C PHE A 314 -0.38 -25.42 -12.16
N GLY A 315 -1.40 -25.86 -12.88
CA GLY A 315 -1.62 -27.21 -13.35
C GLY A 315 -0.86 -27.50 -14.64
N HIS A 316 -0.97 -28.74 -15.13
CA HIS A 316 -0.27 -29.20 -16.34
C HIS A 316 -0.39 -28.20 -17.51
N GLY A 317 0.75 -27.60 -17.89
CA GLY A 317 0.83 -26.61 -18.97
C GLY A 317 0.08 -25.31 -18.69
N ASP A 318 -0.12 -24.95 -17.42
CA ASP A 318 -0.73 -23.70 -16.91
C ASP A 318 -2.23 -23.51 -17.18
N ILE A 319 -2.87 -24.49 -17.84
CA ILE A 319 -4.30 -24.42 -18.22
C ILE A 319 -5.27 -24.51 -17.02
N ARG A 320 -4.76 -24.67 -15.79
CA ARG A 320 -5.52 -24.75 -14.54
C ARG A 320 -4.77 -23.98 -13.48
N ALA A 321 -5.38 -22.99 -12.85
CA ALA A 321 -4.67 -22.18 -11.87
C ALA A 321 -5.59 -21.52 -10.85
N VAL A 322 -4.99 -21.10 -9.75
CA VAL A 322 -5.43 -19.95 -8.96
C VAL A 322 -4.24 -19.02 -8.77
N VAL A 323 -4.44 -17.73 -9.04
CA VAL A 323 -3.41 -16.68 -8.93
C VAL A 323 -3.98 -15.54 -8.11
N VAL A 324 -3.16 -14.98 -7.22
CA VAL A 324 -3.49 -13.91 -6.29
C VAL A 324 -2.59 -12.71 -6.55
N LEU A 325 -3.21 -11.54 -6.76
CA LEU A 325 -2.57 -10.24 -6.84
C LEU A 325 -2.92 -9.50 -5.53
N SER A 326 -2.01 -9.52 -4.56
CA SER A 326 -2.35 -9.20 -3.17
C SER A 326 -2.62 -7.72 -2.97
N ASP A 327 -1.82 -6.86 -3.59
CA ASP A 327 -1.95 -5.40 -3.53
C ASP A 327 -3.26 -4.89 -4.15
N LEU A 328 -3.86 -5.68 -5.04
CA LEU A 328 -5.14 -5.39 -5.70
C LEU A 328 -6.33 -6.10 -5.05
N ASP A 329 -6.07 -6.92 -4.02
CA ASP A 329 -7.08 -7.78 -3.38
C ASP A 329 -7.89 -8.60 -4.40
N LEU A 330 -7.17 -9.14 -5.39
CA LEU A 330 -7.71 -9.69 -6.63
C LEU A 330 -7.23 -11.13 -6.83
N ILE A 331 -8.15 -12.01 -7.20
CA ILE A 331 -7.89 -13.43 -7.43
C ILE A 331 -8.50 -13.83 -8.76
N VAL A 332 -7.77 -14.59 -9.54
CA VAL A 332 -8.31 -15.29 -10.70
C VAL A 332 -8.10 -16.79 -10.55
N SER A 333 -9.12 -17.57 -10.89
CA SER A 333 -9.00 -19.03 -10.99
C SER A 333 -9.62 -19.52 -12.27
N TRP A 334 -8.97 -20.50 -12.91
CA TRP A 334 -9.43 -21.06 -14.17
C TRP A 334 -9.11 -22.54 -14.29
N ASN A 335 -9.87 -23.23 -15.14
CA ASN A 335 -9.67 -24.62 -15.52
C ASN A 335 -9.88 -24.81 -17.03
N ASP A 336 -9.11 -25.74 -17.61
CA ASP A 336 -9.16 -26.15 -19.01
C ASP A 336 -9.09 -24.96 -20.00
N THR A 337 -8.24 -23.97 -19.70
CA THR A 337 -8.02 -22.79 -20.55
C THR A 337 -7.06 -23.09 -21.72
N LYS A 338 -6.92 -22.12 -22.62
CA LYS A 338 -5.93 -22.09 -23.70
C LYS A 338 -4.58 -21.51 -23.23
N ILE A 339 -4.50 -20.97 -22.01
CA ILE A 339 -3.31 -20.33 -21.45
C ILE A 339 -2.22 -21.37 -21.22
N ARG A 340 -1.13 -21.30 -21.98
CA ARG A 340 -0.02 -22.25 -21.89
C ARG A 340 1.33 -21.56 -21.81
N GLY A 341 2.08 -21.89 -20.77
CA GLY A 341 3.41 -21.35 -20.56
C GLY A 341 3.41 -19.95 -19.97
N ASN A 342 4.56 -19.57 -19.43
CA ASN A 342 4.75 -18.36 -18.65
C ASN A 342 4.35 -17.07 -19.39
N LYS A 343 4.66 -16.97 -20.70
CA LYS A 343 4.30 -15.79 -21.52
C LYS A 343 2.80 -15.57 -21.58
N MET A 344 2.02 -16.64 -21.77
CA MET A 344 0.57 -16.53 -21.85
C MET A 344 -0.05 -16.24 -20.49
N VAL A 345 0.52 -16.80 -19.42
CA VAL A 345 0.12 -16.50 -18.04
C VAL A 345 0.35 -15.01 -17.75
N ASN A 346 1.56 -14.50 -18.02
CA ASN A 346 1.88 -13.08 -17.83
C ASN A 346 0.89 -12.17 -18.56
N HIS A 347 0.56 -12.47 -19.83
CA HIS A 347 -0.43 -11.70 -20.58
C HIS A 347 -1.84 -11.76 -19.96
N ALA A 348 -2.29 -12.93 -19.50
CA ALA A 348 -3.57 -13.04 -18.79
C ALA A 348 -3.59 -12.23 -17.49
N LEU A 349 -2.49 -12.24 -16.73
CA LEU A 349 -2.37 -11.45 -15.50
C LEU A 349 -2.29 -9.95 -15.80
N LYS A 350 -1.67 -9.55 -16.92
CA LYS A 350 -1.71 -8.16 -17.41
C LYS A 350 -3.14 -7.73 -17.72
N LEU A 351 -3.89 -8.50 -18.51
CA LEU A 351 -5.30 -8.19 -18.82
C LEU A 351 -6.15 -8.07 -17.55
N LEU A 352 -5.87 -8.90 -16.54
CA LEU A 352 -6.54 -8.81 -15.24
C LEU A 352 -6.12 -7.55 -14.48
N LYS A 353 -4.83 -7.21 -14.41
CA LYS A 353 -4.34 -5.96 -13.79
C LYS A 353 -4.95 -4.74 -14.47
N ASP A 354 -4.88 -4.69 -15.80
CA ASP A 354 -5.42 -3.60 -16.61
C ASP A 354 -6.94 -3.45 -16.43
N SER A 355 -7.65 -4.53 -16.04
CA SER A 355 -9.08 -4.47 -15.73
C SER A 355 -9.39 -3.70 -14.46
N VAL A 356 -8.43 -3.44 -13.58
CA VAL A 356 -8.62 -2.52 -12.46
C VAL A 356 -8.83 -1.12 -13.00
N ALA A 357 -10.02 -0.57 -12.74
CA ALA A 357 -10.33 0.81 -13.03
C ALA A 357 -9.34 1.69 -12.28
N ASN A 358 -8.91 2.74 -12.96
CA ASN A 358 -7.99 3.75 -12.47
C ASN A 358 -8.67 4.57 -11.36
N GLU A 359 -8.80 3.97 -10.17
CA GLU A 359 -9.38 4.58 -8.98
C GLU A 359 -8.28 4.83 -7.95
N PRO A 360 -8.33 5.97 -7.24
CA PRO A 360 -7.41 6.25 -6.15
C PRO A 360 -7.35 5.10 -5.14
N LYS A 361 -6.15 4.75 -4.66
CA LYS A 361 -6.00 3.68 -3.66
C LYS A 361 -6.66 4.08 -2.34
N SER A 362 -7.13 3.10 -1.57
CA SER A 362 -7.58 3.38 -0.19
C SER A 362 -6.46 4.04 0.63
N GLY A 363 -6.76 5.20 1.22
CA GLY A 363 -5.82 6.04 1.96
C GLY A 363 -4.95 6.97 1.10
N GLN A 364 -5.10 6.99 -0.23
CA GLN A 364 -4.45 7.96 -1.11
C GLN A 364 -5.00 9.35 -0.88
N ILE A 365 -4.16 10.38 -1.06
CA ILE A 365 -4.58 11.77 -1.06
C ILE A 365 -5.37 12.04 -2.34
N ILE A 366 -6.59 12.55 -2.20
CA ILE A 366 -7.46 12.92 -3.31
C ILE A 366 -8.07 14.30 -3.05
N VAL A 367 -8.52 14.97 -4.11
CA VAL A 367 -9.44 16.10 -4.00
C VAL A 367 -10.72 15.61 -3.34
N ASP A 368 -11.26 16.36 -2.38
CA ASP A 368 -12.55 16.03 -1.77
C ASP A 368 -13.66 16.23 -2.82
N PRO A 369 -14.37 15.17 -3.25
CA PRO A 369 -15.37 15.29 -4.31
C PRO A 369 -16.55 16.20 -3.94
N GLU A 370 -16.84 16.36 -2.65
CA GLU A 370 -17.92 17.22 -2.15
C GLU A 370 -17.44 18.65 -1.90
N HIS A 371 -16.12 18.83 -1.69
CA HIS A 371 -15.50 20.08 -1.31
C HIS A 371 -14.15 20.29 -2.04
N PRO A 372 -14.15 20.57 -3.37
CA PRO A 372 -12.93 20.56 -4.20
C PRO A 372 -11.81 21.51 -3.78
N GLN A 373 -12.13 22.50 -2.95
CA GLN A 373 -11.16 23.37 -2.30
C GLN A 373 -10.32 22.69 -1.21
N TRP A 374 -10.63 21.45 -0.84
CA TRP A 374 -9.96 20.67 0.19
C TRP A 374 -9.55 19.28 -0.34
N LEU A 375 -8.62 18.66 0.38
CA LEU A 375 -8.16 17.29 0.14
C LEU A 375 -8.69 16.36 1.23
N LYS A 376 -8.84 15.09 0.88
CA LYS A 376 -9.15 14.02 1.83
C LYS A 376 -8.31 12.78 1.54
N ARG A 377 -8.37 11.83 2.46
CA ARG A 377 -7.85 10.48 2.25
C ARG A 377 -8.96 9.62 1.64
N ASN A 378 -8.70 8.95 0.52
CA ASN A 378 -9.72 8.13 -0.14
C ASN A 378 -10.23 7.02 0.79
N GLY A 379 -11.55 6.95 0.98
CA GLY A 379 -12.22 6.06 1.93
C GLY A 379 -11.99 6.41 3.41
N ARG A 380 -11.50 7.61 3.73
CA ARG A 380 -11.28 8.11 5.10
C ARG A 380 -11.68 9.59 5.22
N GLY A 381 -11.25 10.23 6.30
CA GLY A 381 -11.57 11.61 6.64
C GLY A 381 -10.73 12.68 5.90
N PRO A 382 -10.88 13.94 6.34
CA PRO A 382 -10.17 15.10 5.80
C PRO A 382 -8.65 14.93 5.90
N PHE A 383 -7.91 15.57 4.98
CA PHE A 383 -6.46 15.56 4.97
C PHE A 383 -5.93 16.99 5.08
N PHE A 384 -5.03 17.24 6.05
CA PHE A 384 -4.34 18.51 6.19
C PHE A 384 -2.81 18.33 6.05
N MET A 385 -2.14 19.31 5.46
CA MET A 385 -0.71 19.27 5.17
C MET A 385 -0.01 20.49 5.79
N CYS A 386 1.02 20.23 6.58
CA CYS A 386 1.92 21.25 7.13
C CYS A 386 3.33 20.70 7.30
N GLY A 387 4.32 21.42 6.82
CA GLY A 387 5.71 21.02 7.02
C GLY A 387 6.72 21.80 6.17
N PRO A 388 7.92 21.22 6.04
CA PRO A 388 8.99 21.81 5.25
C PRO A 388 8.60 22.06 3.77
N GLY A 389 8.74 23.32 3.35
CA GLY A 389 8.79 23.75 1.95
C GLY A 389 10.20 23.64 1.35
N ASP A 390 11.15 23.10 2.12
CA ASP A 390 12.55 22.88 1.76
C ASP A 390 13.07 21.61 2.45
N PRO A 391 14.09 20.90 1.91
CA PRO A 391 14.97 21.34 0.84
C PRO A 391 14.52 20.89 -0.56
N GLU A 392 14.43 21.82 -1.52
CA GLU A 392 14.32 21.51 -2.96
C GLU A 392 15.38 20.49 -3.42
N ASP A 393 16.59 20.61 -2.87
CA ASP A 393 17.76 19.79 -3.21
C ASP A 393 17.74 18.37 -2.63
N PHE A 394 16.69 17.96 -1.91
CA PHE A 394 16.61 16.70 -1.16
C PHE A 394 17.17 15.50 -1.94
N LEU A 395 16.76 15.32 -3.20
CA LEU A 395 17.16 14.19 -4.04
C LEU A 395 18.64 14.19 -4.45
N TYR A 396 19.33 15.32 -4.27
CA TYR A 396 20.70 15.57 -4.76
C TYR A 396 21.73 15.81 -3.65
N ARG A 397 21.31 15.78 -2.38
CA ARG A 397 22.19 15.97 -1.23
C ARG A 397 23.29 14.92 -1.17
N GLY A 398 24.48 15.34 -0.74
CA GLY A 398 25.66 14.49 -0.64
C GLY A 398 26.45 14.38 -1.96
N LYS A 399 27.50 13.56 -1.94
CA LYS A 399 28.40 13.41 -3.08
C LYS A 399 27.76 12.55 -4.17
N LEU A 400 27.94 12.97 -5.42
CA LEU A 400 27.60 12.18 -6.60
C LEU A 400 28.54 10.97 -6.74
N ASN A 401 27.96 9.77 -6.82
CA ASN A 401 28.67 8.53 -7.10
C ASN A 401 28.87 8.33 -8.62
N PRO A 402 29.84 7.52 -9.05
CA PRO A 402 30.08 7.25 -10.48
C PRO A 402 28.88 6.68 -11.24
N ASP A 403 27.93 6.05 -10.56
CA ASP A 403 26.73 5.49 -11.16
C ASP A 403 25.51 6.42 -11.12
N GLY A 404 25.71 7.69 -10.73
CA GLY A 404 24.69 8.73 -10.67
C GLY A 404 23.96 8.86 -9.34
N THR A 405 24.04 7.86 -8.46
CA THR A 405 23.41 7.92 -7.12
C THR A 405 24.09 8.92 -6.19
N ARG A 406 23.43 9.27 -5.08
CA ARG A 406 23.95 10.16 -4.03
C ARG A 406 24.22 9.42 -2.73
N ASN A 407 25.13 9.94 -1.90
CA ASN A 407 25.45 9.37 -0.57
C ASN A 407 25.20 10.36 0.58
N GLY A 408 24.15 11.17 0.47
CA GLY A 408 23.76 12.16 1.46
C GLY A 408 23.02 11.59 2.68
N ASP A 409 22.37 12.50 3.39
CA ASP A 409 21.66 12.30 4.66
C ASP A 409 20.14 12.15 4.50
N GLN A 410 19.62 11.92 3.30
CA GLN A 410 18.19 11.86 2.98
C GLN A 410 17.38 10.98 3.93
N MET A 411 17.86 9.77 4.22
CA MET A 411 17.18 8.86 5.16
C MET A 411 17.19 9.39 6.60
N ALA A 412 18.22 10.12 7.02
CA ALA A 412 18.26 10.75 8.34
C ALA A 412 17.26 11.91 8.43
N LEU A 413 17.06 12.66 7.34
CA LEU A 413 16.02 13.70 7.28
C LEU A 413 14.62 13.11 7.34
N ILE A 414 14.36 12.02 6.59
CA ILE A 414 13.11 11.28 6.68
C ILE A 414 12.88 10.77 8.10
N GLU A 415 13.90 10.19 8.74
CA GLU A 415 13.81 9.72 10.13
C GLU A 415 13.55 10.85 11.13
N LYS A 416 14.14 12.02 10.93
CA LYS A 416 13.90 13.19 11.78
C LYS A 416 12.46 13.71 11.66
N LEU A 417 11.88 13.67 10.47
CA LEU A 417 10.47 14.05 10.30
C LEU A 417 9.52 13.06 10.96
N LYS A 418 9.85 11.77 10.95
CA LYS A 418 9.05 10.75 11.64
C LYS A 418 8.87 11.11 13.11
N GLY A 419 7.64 10.98 13.59
CA GLY A 419 7.30 11.23 14.99
C GLY A 419 7.13 12.72 15.36
N THR A 420 7.43 13.67 14.48
CA THR A 420 7.11 15.09 14.72
C THR A 420 5.65 15.41 14.41
N GLY A 421 5.10 14.73 13.39
CA GLY A 421 3.77 14.96 12.83
C GLY A 421 3.74 15.98 11.69
N ALA A 422 4.83 16.70 11.41
CA ALA A 422 4.99 17.37 10.12
C ALA A 422 4.94 16.31 9.02
N ASN A 423 4.19 16.57 7.96
CA ASN A 423 3.74 15.50 7.05
C ASN A 423 3.94 15.81 5.58
N CYS A 424 4.86 16.71 5.20
CA CYS A 424 5.21 16.92 3.80
C CYS A 424 6.68 17.27 3.62
N ILE A 425 7.19 17.04 2.40
CA ILE A 425 8.50 17.49 1.94
C ILE A 425 8.34 17.98 0.49
N TYR A 426 8.89 19.16 0.24
CA TYR A 426 9.11 19.75 -1.07
C TYR A 426 10.36 19.17 -1.72
N LEU A 427 10.27 18.60 -2.93
CA LEU A 427 11.42 18.05 -3.63
C LEU A 427 11.21 17.92 -5.14
N MET A 428 12.30 17.90 -5.91
CA MET A 428 12.22 18.15 -7.35
C MET A 428 13.04 17.19 -8.20
N ALA A 429 12.46 16.74 -9.32
CA ALA A 429 13.07 15.85 -10.26
C ALA A 429 14.22 16.51 -11.02
N VAL A 430 14.05 17.72 -11.58
CA VAL A 430 15.10 18.37 -12.37
C VAL A 430 15.32 19.78 -11.86
N ARG A 431 16.49 20.02 -11.28
CA ARG A 431 16.96 21.36 -10.86
C ARG A 431 17.95 21.98 -11.82
N SER A 432 18.51 21.19 -12.73
CA SER A 432 19.48 21.66 -13.72
C SER A 432 18.81 22.19 -15.01
N HIS A 433 19.61 22.50 -16.04
CA HIS A 433 19.12 22.97 -17.35
C HIS A 433 18.38 24.31 -17.32
N GLY A 434 18.74 25.19 -16.38
CA GLY A 434 18.20 26.55 -16.28
C GLY A 434 17.68 26.89 -14.89
N GLY A 435 17.28 25.89 -14.10
CA GLY A 435 16.92 26.07 -12.68
C GLY A 435 18.15 26.21 -11.78
N ASP A 436 17.89 26.15 -10.47
CA ASP A 436 18.82 26.53 -9.41
C ASP A 436 19.87 25.46 -9.06
N GLY A 437 19.70 24.23 -9.57
CA GLY A 437 20.63 23.12 -9.39
C GLY A 437 21.83 23.15 -10.32
N ASP A 438 22.94 22.56 -9.87
CA ASP A 438 24.08 22.35 -10.75
C ASP A 438 23.78 21.31 -11.87
N LYS A 439 24.68 21.17 -12.84
CA LYS A 439 24.51 20.27 -13.99
C LYS A 439 24.25 18.79 -13.63
N THR A 440 24.43 18.40 -12.37
CA THR A 440 24.26 17.04 -11.85
C THR A 440 22.96 16.82 -11.09
N HIS A 441 22.11 17.86 -10.97
CA HIS A 441 20.83 17.78 -10.26
C HIS A 441 19.69 17.39 -11.22
N ASN A 442 19.80 16.17 -11.76
CA ASN A 442 18.81 15.55 -12.63
C ASN A 442 18.97 14.02 -12.63
N PRO A 443 17.94 13.25 -13.03
CA PRO A 443 17.99 11.79 -13.00
C PRO A 443 18.55 11.17 -14.30
N PHE A 444 19.17 11.93 -15.20
CA PHE A 444 19.59 11.41 -16.50
C PHE A 444 20.91 10.62 -16.43
N VAL A 445 21.08 9.63 -17.30
CA VAL A 445 22.34 8.88 -17.41
C VAL A 445 23.47 9.83 -17.80
N ASN A 446 24.50 9.90 -16.94
CA ASN A 446 25.62 10.85 -17.04
C ASN A 446 25.18 12.31 -17.15
N ASN A 447 24.03 12.65 -16.56
CA ASN A 447 23.42 13.97 -16.61
C ASN A 447 23.10 14.46 -18.04
N ASN A 448 22.80 13.53 -18.96
CA ASN A 448 22.49 13.84 -20.35
C ASN A 448 21.08 13.32 -20.71
N PRO A 449 20.10 14.22 -20.96
CA PRO A 449 18.71 13.81 -21.24
C PRO A 449 18.57 12.93 -22.49
N VAL A 450 19.48 13.03 -23.46
CA VAL A 450 19.49 12.18 -24.68
C VAL A 450 19.73 10.70 -24.34
N LYS A 451 20.34 10.41 -23.18
CA LYS A 451 20.62 9.04 -22.73
C LYS A 451 19.48 8.44 -21.89
N GLY A 452 18.40 9.18 -21.67
CA GLY A 452 17.28 8.74 -20.85
C GLY A 452 17.58 8.72 -19.34
N LEU A 453 16.61 8.20 -18.59
CA LEU A 453 16.64 8.13 -17.12
C LEU A 453 17.62 7.07 -16.60
N ASN A 454 18.25 7.39 -15.48
CA ASN A 454 19.17 6.50 -14.79
C ASN A 454 18.42 5.63 -13.78
N GLU A 455 18.21 4.37 -14.16
CA GLU A 455 17.48 3.39 -13.35
C GLU A 455 18.03 3.24 -11.92
N LYS A 456 19.34 3.40 -11.70
CA LYS A 456 19.90 3.32 -10.35
C LYS A 456 19.50 4.50 -9.47
N VAL A 457 19.39 5.69 -10.06
CA VAL A 457 18.91 6.89 -9.36
C VAL A 457 17.44 6.71 -8.99
N LEU A 458 16.62 6.24 -9.93
CA LEU A 458 15.20 5.97 -9.66
C LEU A 458 14.99 4.86 -8.61
N ASN A 459 15.85 3.84 -8.59
CA ASN A 459 15.85 2.83 -7.53
C ASN A 459 16.25 3.41 -6.16
N GLN A 460 17.14 4.40 -6.12
CA GLN A 460 17.47 5.09 -4.89
C GLN A 460 16.32 5.96 -4.39
N TRP A 461 15.66 6.71 -5.28
CA TRP A 461 14.49 7.52 -4.92
C TRP A 461 13.34 6.67 -4.40
N GLU A 462 13.11 5.51 -5.02
CA GLU A 462 12.08 4.56 -4.58
C GLU A 462 12.26 4.13 -3.11
N VAL A 463 13.50 3.98 -2.64
CA VAL A 463 13.77 3.67 -1.22
C VAL A 463 13.30 4.81 -0.31
N TRP A 464 13.58 6.05 -0.69
CA TRP A 464 13.19 7.24 0.08
C TRP A 464 11.68 7.45 0.04
N PHE A 465 11.06 7.33 -1.13
CA PHE A 465 9.62 7.54 -1.33
C PHE A 465 8.81 6.46 -0.61
N THR A 466 9.25 5.20 -0.66
CA THR A 466 8.64 4.13 0.13
C THR A 466 8.66 4.43 1.63
N GLU A 467 9.78 4.94 2.16
CA GLU A 467 9.85 5.25 3.58
C GLU A 467 9.01 6.48 3.95
N MET A 468 8.94 7.49 3.09
CA MET A 468 8.03 8.64 3.26
C MET A 468 6.56 8.20 3.25
N ASP A 469 6.15 7.44 2.23
CA ASP A 469 4.77 6.96 2.05
C ASP A 469 4.30 6.13 3.24
N LYS A 470 5.14 5.19 3.69
CA LYS A 470 4.87 4.33 4.85
C LYS A 470 4.63 5.12 6.13
N ASN A 471 5.25 6.30 6.27
CA ASN A 471 5.15 7.13 7.46
C ASN A 471 4.23 8.36 7.28
N GLY A 472 3.44 8.40 6.20
CA GLY A 472 2.46 9.45 5.97
C GLY A 472 3.08 10.81 5.61
N ILE A 473 4.34 10.83 5.17
CA ILE A 473 5.01 12.05 4.71
C ILE A 473 4.66 12.23 3.23
N VAL A 474 4.04 13.35 2.91
CA VAL A 474 3.70 13.74 1.54
C VAL A 474 4.95 14.06 0.75
N ILE A 475 5.10 13.36 -0.36
CA ILE A 475 6.08 13.60 -1.40
C ILE A 475 5.45 14.66 -2.30
N TYR A 476 5.80 15.93 -2.10
CA TYR A 476 5.35 17.01 -2.97
C TYR A 476 6.37 17.16 -4.11
N PHE A 477 6.10 16.45 -5.20
CA PHE A 477 7.11 16.12 -6.22
C PHE A 477 7.03 17.04 -7.43
N PHE A 478 7.98 17.96 -7.54
CA PHE A 478 8.11 18.84 -8.70
C PHE A 478 8.80 18.13 -9.86
N PHE A 479 8.29 18.26 -11.09
CA PHE A 479 9.01 17.79 -12.27
C PHE A 479 10.15 18.74 -12.65
N TYR A 480 9.90 20.05 -12.59
CA TYR A 480 10.83 21.09 -13.03
C TYR A 480 11.00 22.19 -12.00
N ASP A 481 12.22 22.68 -11.88
CA ASP A 481 12.65 23.82 -11.08
C ASP A 481 12.63 25.11 -11.92
N ASP A 482 12.07 26.19 -11.39
CA ASP A 482 12.08 27.56 -11.93
C ASP A 482 12.20 27.65 -13.46
N SER A 483 13.40 28.03 -13.91
CA SER A 483 13.77 28.28 -15.29
C SER A 483 14.23 27.01 -16.05
N ALA A 484 14.12 25.82 -15.46
CA ALA A 484 14.57 24.56 -16.05
C ALA A 484 13.84 24.25 -17.36
N ARG A 485 14.61 24.14 -18.44
CA ARG A 485 14.09 23.84 -19.78
C ARG A 485 14.96 22.82 -20.50
N ILE A 486 14.58 21.56 -20.36
CA ILE A 486 15.30 20.40 -20.92
C ILE A 486 15.03 20.24 -22.41
N TRP A 487 13.75 20.35 -22.82
CA TRP A 487 13.30 20.23 -24.21
C TRP A 487 12.62 21.52 -24.67
N ASN A 488 13.05 22.05 -25.80
CA ASN A 488 12.55 23.33 -26.33
C ASN A 488 11.50 23.12 -27.43
N THR A 489 10.30 22.70 -27.02
CA THR A 489 9.18 22.33 -27.91
C THR A 489 8.03 23.35 -27.93
N GLY A 490 8.26 24.56 -27.39
CA GLY A 490 7.21 25.57 -27.22
C GLY A 490 6.15 25.10 -26.23
N ASP A 491 4.88 25.25 -26.58
CA ASP A 491 3.76 24.84 -25.72
C ASP A 491 3.44 23.33 -25.78
N LYS A 492 4.04 22.59 -26.72
CA LYS A 492 3.78 21.16 -26.92
C LYS A 492 4.69 20.30 -26.06
N VAL A 493 4.16 19.23 -25.49
CA VAL A 493 4.97 18.15 -24.91
C VAL A 493 5.50 17.25 -26.03
N GLY A 494 6.82 17.28 -26.26
CA GLY A 494 7.50 16.45 -27.25
C GLY A 494 7.54 14.97 -26.83
N ALA A 495 8.00 14.10 -27.73
CA ALA A 495 8.07 12.66 -27.45
C ALA A 495 9.02 12.36 -26.28
N GLU A 496 10.19 12.99 -26.25
CA GLU A 496 11.20 12.76 -25.22
C GLU A 496 10.76 13.23 -23.83
N GLU A 497 10.06 14.37 -23.77
CA GLU A 497 9.50 14.88 -22.52
C GLU A 497 8.31 14.05 -22.06
N LYS A 498 7.45 13.61 -22.98
CA LYS A 498 6.36 12.69 -22.67
C LYS A 498 6.91 11.40 -22.08
N ASP A 499 7.93 10.82 -22.70
CA ASP A 499 8.58 9.60 -22.21
C ASP A 499 9.18 9.80 -20.82
N PHE A 500 9.79 10.97 -20.56
CA PHE A 500 10.27 11.34 -19.22
C PHE A 500 9.13 11.42 -18.20
N ILE A 501 8.06 12.16 -18.49
CA ILE A 501 6.91 12.33 -17.59
C ILE A 501 6.28 10.96 -17.30
N HIS A 502 5.97 10.20 -18.36
CA HIS A 502 5.31 8.90 -18.25
C HIS A 502 6.17 7.92 -17.46
N THR A 503 7.48 7.87 -17.72
CA THR A 503 8.37 6.98 -16.96
C THR A 503 8.43 7.34 -15.47
N ILE A 504 8.46 8.63 -15.12
CA ILE A 504 8.49 9.07 -13.72
C ILE A 504 7.15 8.79 -13.03
N VAL A 505 6.02 9.05 -13.71
CA VAL A 505 4.69 8.77 -13.17
C VAL A 505 4.50 7.27 -12.97
N ASP A 506 4.69 6.45 -14.02
CA ASP A 506 4.59 4.98 -13.96
C ASP A 506 5.48 4.38 -12.86
N ARG A 507 6.62 5.04 -12.57
CA ARG A 507 7.57 4.58 -11.56
C ARG A 507 7.11 4.81 -10.14
N PHE A 508 6.37 5.87 -9.85
CA PHE A 508 6.10 6.31 -8.48
C PHE A 508 4.60 6.47 -8.14
N GLU A 509 3.69 6.33 -9.11
CA GLU A 509 2.24 6.41 -8.90
C GLU A 509 1.69 5.37 -7.89
N HIS A 510 2.47 4.37 -7.48
CA HIS A 510 2.00 3.42 -6.47
C HIS A 510 1.99 4.00 -5.04
N HIS A 511 2.66 5.13 -4.79
CA HIS A 511 2.73 5.79 -3.47
C HIS A 511 1.48 6.62 -3.18
N LYS A 512 0.86 6.43 -2.01
CA LYS A 512 -0.42 7.05 -1.63
C LYS A 512 -0.30 8.50 -1.15
N ASN A 513 0.88 8.86 -0.64
CA ASN A 513 1.20 10.17 -0.09
C ASN A 513 1.99 10.99 -1.13
N LEU A 514 1.43 11.13 -2.32
CA LEU A 514 2.10 11.77 -3.45
C LEU A 514 1.21 12.87 -4.02
N ILE A 515 1.80 14.03 -4.25
CA ILE A 515 1.21 15.13 -5.01
C ILE A 515 2.22 15.48 -6.11
N TRP A 516 1.78 15.41 -7.36
CA TRP A 516 2.60 15.83 -8.49
C TRP A 516 2.56 17.35 -8.58
N CYS A 517 3.70 18.01 -8.76
CA CYS A 517 3.74 19.44 -9.08
C CYS A 517 4.47 19.65 -10.40
N ILE A 518 3.88 20.41 -11.30
CA ILE A 518 4.38 20.54 -12.68
C ILE A 518 5.73 21.25 -12.72
N ALA A 519 5.78 22.44 -12.15
CA ALA A 519 6.98 23.25 -12.09
C ALA A 519 6.91 24.16 -10.87
N GLU A 520 8.08 24.44 -10.31
CA GLU A 520 8.28 25.58 -9.44
C GLU A 520 8.21 26.85 -10.29
N GLU A 521 7.74 27.93 -9.67
CA GLU A 521 7.59 29.25 -10.26
C GLU A 521 7.28 29.28 -11.77
N TYR A 522 6.22 28.58 -12.22
CA TYR A 522 6.06 28.19 -13.65
C TYR A 522 6.23 29.33 -14.67
N GLN A 523 5.93 30.56 -14.26
CA GLN A 523 5.97 31.77 -15.09
C GLN A 523 7.38 32.13 -15.58
N GLU A 524 8.43 31.61 -14.94
CA GLU A 524 9.82 31.82 -15.33
C GLU A 524 10.12 31.19 -16.70
N ALA A 525 9.64 29.96 -16.91
CA ALA A 525 9.97 29.18 -18.10
C ALA A 525 8.77 28.60 -18.85
N LEU A 526 7.54 28.67 -18.36
CA LEU A 526 6.40 28.00 -18.98
C LEU A 526 5.23 28.97 -19.21
N SER A 527 4.56 28.82 -20.35
CA SER A 527 3.27 29.47 -20.59
C SER A 527 2.15 28.70 -19.87
N VAL A 528 0.98 29.32 -19.72
CA VAL A 528 -0.23 28.65 -19.22
C VAL A 528 -0.58 27.42 -20.06
N GLU A 529 -0.52 27.54 -21.39
CA GLU A 529 -0.83 26.44 -22.31
C GLU A 529 0.17 25.29 -22.17
N ARG A 530 1.45 25.62 -21.96
CA ARG A 530 2.50 24.65 -21.71
C ARG A 530 2.24 23.86 -20.43
N VAL A 531 1.87 24.53 -19.34
CA VAL A 531 1.52 23.89 -18.06
C VAL A 531 0.34 22.93 -18.23
N LYS A 532 -0.73 23.35 -18.92
CA LYS A 532 -1.91 22.50 -19.21
C LYS A 532 -1.53 21.24 -19.99
N ASN A 533 -0.69 21.37 -21.00
CA ASN A 533 -0.24 20.24 -21.81
C ASN A 533 0.63 19.26 -21.02
N ILE A 534 1.45 19.74 -20.07
CA ILE A 534 2.21 18.88 -19.15
C ILE A 534 1.27 18.19 -18.16
N ALA A 535 0.33 18.93 -17.55
CA ALA A 535 -0.70 18.39 -16.64
C ALA A 535 -1.48 17.24 -17.29
N ALA A 536 -1.88 17.42 -18.56
CA ALA A 536 -2.56 16.38 -19.33
C ALA A 536 -1.69 15.13 -19.55
N GLN A 537 -0.37 15.26 -19.71
CA GLN A 537 0.51 14.09 -19.81
C GLN A 537 0.70 13.38 -18.47
N ILE A 538 0.80 14.11 -17.36
CA ILE A 538 0.85 13.52 -16.01
C ILE A 538 -0.45 12.74 -15.76
N ARG A 539 -1.61 13.38 -15.98
CA ARG A 539 -2.92 12.74 -15.80
C ARG A 539 -3.10 11.51 -16.71
N ALA A 540 -2.57 11.55 -17.93
CA ALA A 540 -2.67 10.43 -18.86
C ALA A 540 -1.78 9.23 -18.48
N ALA A 541 -0.74 9.45 -17.68
CA ALA A 541 0.14 8.39 -17.19
C ALA A 541 -0.30 7.86 -15.81
N ASP A 542 -0.93 8.69 -14.97
CA ASP A 542 -1.27 8.33 -13.59
C ASP A 542 -2.56 7.51 -13.49
N ASP A 543 -2.41 6.20 -13.33
CA ASP A 543 -3.48 5.23 -13.21
C ASP A 543 -4.26 5.35 -11.88
N TYR A 544 -3.80 6.11 -10.89
CA TYR A 544 -4.51 6.27 -9.62
C TYR A 544 -5.06 7.68 -9.39
N GLY A 545 -4.84 8.60 -10.33
CA GLY A 545 -5.39 9.95 -10.29
C GLY A 545 -4.96 10.74 -9.07
N HIS A 546 -3.66 10.86 -8.81
CA HIS A 546 -3.13 11.73 -7.76
C HIS A 546 -3.51 13.19 -8.00
N VAL A 547 -3.41 13.97 -6.92
CA VAL A 547 -3.51 15.43 -6.98
C VAL A 547 -2.36 15.96 -7.83
N ILE A 548 -2.69 16.81 -8.81
CA ILE A 548 -1.71 17.52 -9.63
C ILE A 548 -1.74 19.00 -9.27
N ALA A 549 -0.56 19.57 -9.05
CA ALA A 549 -0.36 20.94 -8.60
C ALA A 549 0.51 21.74 -9.57
N VAL A 550 0.47 23.06 -9.40
CA VAL A 550 1.40 23.99 -10.05
C VAL A 550 1.77 25.12 -9.09
N HIS A 551 3.02 25.56 -9.11
CA HIS A 551 3.53 26.68 -8.32
C HIS A 551 3.65 27.96 -9.11
N LYS A 552 3.31 29.10 -8.50
CA LYS A 552 3.31 30.41 -9.15
C LYS A 552 4.22 31.40 -8.41
N LEU A 553 5.19 31.94 -9.14
CA LEU A 553 6.21 32.92 -8.69
C LEU A 553 5.64 34.09 -7.87
N ASN A 554 4.49 34.60 -8.28
CA ASN A 554 3.81 35.63 -7.50
C ASN A 554 2.34 35.70 -7.85
N GLY A 555 1.49 35.56 -6.84
CA GLY A 555 0.09 35.94 -6.96
C GLY A 555 -0.86 35.11 -6.13
N LEU A 556 -2.06 35.65 -6.01
CA LEU A 556 -3.18 35.05 -5.28
C LEU A 556 -4.35 34.73 -6.21
N ASP A 557 -4.12 34.73 -7.52
CA ASP A 557 -5.12 34.48 -8.55
C ASP A 557 -4.59 33.39 -9.50
N PHE A 558 -5.40 32.37 -9.69
CA PHE A 558 -5.14 31.21 -10.55
C PHE A 558 -6.28 30.99 -11.53
N SER A 559 -7.03 32.06 -11.84
CA SER A 559 -8.16 32.01 -12.77
C SER A 559 -7.79 31.48 -14.16
N GLU A 560 -6.52 31.56 -14.57
CA GLU A 560 -6.02 30.97 -15.81
C GLU A 560 -6.12 29.43 -15.87
N PHE A 561 -6.22 28.78 -14.71
CA PHE A 561 -6.33 27.32 -14.55
C PHE A 561 -7.63 26.89 -13.86
N ALA A 562 -8.51 27.83 -13.49
CA ALA A 562 -9.69 27.51 -12.66
C ALA A 562 -10.67 26.50 -13.29
N ASP A 563 -10.65 26.36 -14.62
CA ASP A 563 -11.46 25.40 -15.37
C ASP A 563 -10.60 24.30 -16.05
N GLU A 564 -9.32 24.20 -15.67
CA GLU A 564 -8.42 23.14 -16.15
C GLU A 564 -8.68 21.84 -15.38
N PRO A 565 -9.20 20.77 -16.02
CA PRO A 565 -9.58 19.55 -15.33
C PRO A 565 -8.39 18.72 -14.80
N ASN A 566 -7.17 18.99 -15.27
CA ASN A 566 -6.00 18.22 -14.88
C ASN A 566 -5.21 18.82 -13.72
N ILE A 567 -5.56 20.01 -13.20
CA ILE A 567 -4.83 20.67 -12.11
C ILE A 567 -5.79 20.89 -10.94
N ASP A 568 -5.39 20.37 -9.79
CA ASP A 568 -6.21 20.25 -8.59
C ASP A 568 -5.82 21.26 -7.50
N GLN A 569 -4.52 21.56 -7.38
CA GLN A 569 -3.96 22.36 -6.30
C GLN A 569 -3.02 23.46 -6.81
N PHE A 570 -3.07 24.61 -6.16
CA PHE A 570 -2.27 25.77 -6.50
C PHE A 570 -1.34 26.14 -5.35
N ALA A 571 -0.04 26.05 -5.61
CA ALA A 571 1.01 26.41 -4.68
C ALA A 571 1.34 27.90 -4.85
N ILE A 572 1.16 28.65 -3.76
CA ILE A 572 1.22 30.10 -3.70
C ILE A 572 2.58 30.54 -3.17
N GLN A 573 3.21 31.44 -3.92
CA GLN A 573 4.22 32.35 -3.41
C GLN A 573 3.63 33.72 -3.14
N TYR A 574 3.76 34.16 -1.89
CA TYR A 574 3.24 35.45 -1.44
C TYR A 574 4.07 36.03 -0.28
N ASN A 575 5.10 36.78 -0.67
CA ASN A 575 6.11 37.33 0.23
C ASN A 575 5.58 38.55 0.99
N VAL A 576 5.04 38.33 2.20
CA VAL A 576 4.60 39.39 3.11
C VAL A 576 5.06 39.12 4.56
N PRO A 577 5.40 40.17 5.34
CA PRO A 577 6.18 39.98 6.56
C PRO A 577 5.36 39.52 7.79
N THR A 578 4.03 39.50 7.72
CA THR A 578 3.19 39.28 8.92
C THR A 578 2.14 38.21 8.71
N ALA A 579 1.83 37.48 9.78
CA ALA A 579 0.72 36.52 9.82
C ALA A 579 -0.62 37.16 9.40
N ASP A 580 -0.89 38.40 9.79
CA ASP A 580 -2.11 39.13 9.38
C ASP A 580 -2.16 39.40 7.87
N ALA A 581 -1.02 39.70 7.25
CA ALA A 581 -0.96 39.92 5.81
C ALA A 581 -1.10 38.60 5.04
N LEU A 582 -0.47 37.52 5.51
CA LEU A 582 -0.64 36.18 4.96
C LEU A 582 -2.09 35.71 5.04
N HIS A 583 -2.73 35.83 6.22
CA HIS A 583 -4.13 35.46 6.40
C HIS A 583 -5.05 36.19 5.41
N LYS A 584 -4.92 37.53 5.31
CA LYS A 584 -5.70 38.33 4.35
C LYS A 584 -5.46 37.91 2.91
N GLY A 585 -4.21 37.57 2.57
CA GLY A 585 -3.84 37.02 1.27
C GLY A 585 -4.56 35.71 0.99
N MET A 586 -4.53 34.76 1.92
CA MET A 586 -5.19 33.46 1.78
C MET A 586 -6.71 33.59 1.69
N VAL A 587 -7.34 34.43 2.50
CA VAL A 587 -8.79 34.73 2.37
C VAL A 587 -9.13 35.34 1.01
N SER A 588 -8.24 36.18 0.46
CA SER A 588 -8.42 36.73 -0.89
C SER A 588 -8.30 35.66 -1.98
N ALA A 589 -7.29 34.78 -1.88
CA ALA A 589 -7.11 33.65 -2.78
C ALA A 589 -8.30 32.68 -2.71
N TRP A 590 -8.77 32.36 -1.50
CA TRP A 590 -9.95 31.52 -1.27
C TRP A 590 -11.19 32.06 -1.97
N LYS A 591 -11.46 33.36 -1.83
CA LYS A 591 -12.59 34.03 -2.51
C LYS A 591 -12.48 33.97 -4.02
N ARG A 592 -11.27 34.06 -4.57
CA ARG A 592 -11.02 33.95 -6.02
C ARG A 592 -11.16 32.51 -6.52
N ALA A 593 -10.81 31.53 -5.70
CA ALA A 593 -10.97 30.11 -6.01
C ALA A 593 -12.42 29.70 -6.17
N LYS A 594 -13.37 30.37 -5.47
CA LYS A 594 -14.82 30.13 -5.60
C LYS A 594 -15.19 28.64 -5.42
N GLY A 595 -14.45 27.93 -4.58
CA GLY A 595 -14.67 26.49 -4.31
C GLY A 595 -14.23 25.55 -5.44
N LYS A 596 -13.50 26.03 -6.46
CA LYS A 596 -13.12 25.23 -7.62
C LYS A 596 -11.84 24.41 -7.43
N TYR A 597 -10.93 24.89 -6.59
CA TYR A 597 -9.59 24.33 -6.48
C TYR A 597 -8.95 24.56 -5.12
N ASN A 598 -7.93 23.76 -4.83
CA ASN A 598 -7.20 23.74 -3.58
C ASN A 598 -6.08 24.79 -3.54
N LEU A 599 -5.78 25.33 -2.36
CA LEU A 599 -4.76 26.35 -2.14
C LEU A 599 -3.70 25.88 -1.14
N ASN A 600 -2.43 25.97 -1.52
CA ASN A 600 -1.30 25.67 -0.65
C ASN A 600 -0.41 26.90 -0.55
N MET A 601 -0.27 27.49 0.64
CA MET A 601 0.72 28.53 0.88
C MET A 601 2.09 27.86 0.94
N SER A 602 2.80 27.84 -0.18
CA SER A 602 4.06 27.09 -0.35
C SER A 602 5.29 27.94 -0.08
N GLU A 603 5.21 29.23 -0.38
CA GLU A 603 6.39 30.09 -0.31
C GLU A 603 6.08 31.50 0.22
N ALA A 604 6.68 31.82 1.35
CA ALA A 604 6.77 33.19 1.84
C ALA A 604 8.14 33.42 2.45
N ALA A 605 8.91 34.32 1.82
CA ALA A 605 10.16 34.83 2.34
C ALA A 605 10.00 35.35 3.77
N ASP A 606 11.08 35.24 4.55
CA ASP A 606 11.12 35.62 5.95
C ASP A 606 10.00 34.95 6.79
N PHE A 607 9.65 33.69 6.53
CA PHE A 607 8.61 32.98 7.31
C PHE A 607 8.99 32.91 8.81
N GLY A 608 10.28 32.82 9.11
CA GLY A 608 10.82 32.79 10.47
C GLY A 608 10.78 31.39 11.09
N THR A 609 11.01 31.32 12.40
CA THR A 609 11.07 30.06 13.17
C THR A 609 10.30 30.18 14.48
N GLY A 610 10.12 29.05 15.19
CA GLY A 610 9.39 28.98 16.45
C GLY A 610 8.03 29.68 16.42
N LYS A 611 7.81 30.60 17.36
CA LYS A 611 6.51 31.28 17.54
C LYS A 611 6.06 32.09 16.33
N GLU A 612 6.98 32.62 15.53
CA GLU A 612 6.62 33.40 14.35
C GLU A 612 6.08 32.50 13.24
N ALA A 613 6.82 31.45 12.89
CA ALA A 613 6.40 30.44 11.92
C ALA A 613 5.10 29.76 12.34
N HIS A 614 4.97 29.43 13.63
CA HIS A 614 3.75 28.84 14.19
C HIS A 614 2.52 29.71 13.94
N ARG A 615 2.61 31.02 14.21
CA ARG A 615 1.51 31.96 14.01
C ARG A 615 1.19 32.21 12.54
N LYS A 616 2.20 32.28 11.67
CA LYS A 616 2.00 32.39 10.22
C LYS A 616 1.34 31.13 9.65
N SER A 617 1.68 29.95 10.16
CA SER A 617 1.04 28.69 9.77
C SER A 617 -0.44 28.66 10.15
N TRP A 618 -0.80 29.03 11.39
CA TRP A 618 -2.20 29.19 11.79
C TRP A 618 -2.95 30.23 10.97
N ALA A 619 -2.32 31.37 10.68
CA ALA A 619 -2.92 32.41 9.84
C ALA A 619 -3.26 31.89 8.43
N CYS A 620 -2.36 31.14 7.80
CA CYS A 620 -2.60 30.55 6.47
C CYS A 620 -3.70 29.48 6.52
N ALA A 621 -3.64 28.57 7.49
CA ALA A 621 -4.63 27.51 7.68
C ALA A 621 -6.05 28.07 7.91
N MET A 622 -6.18 29.06 8.80
CA MET A 622 -7.46 29.75 9.04
C MET A 622 -7.93 30.58 7.84
N GLY A 623 -7.02 30.93 6.92
CA GLY A 623 -7.31 31.60 5.65
C GLY A 623 -7.77 30.65 4.54
N GLY A 624 -7.85 29.34 4.81
CA GLY A 624 -8.33 28.35 3.86
C GLY A 624 -7.23 27.66 3.04
N ALA A 625 -5.97 27.71 3.48
CA ALA A 625 -4.85 27.15 2.73
C ALA A 625 -4.07 26.09 3.52
N TYR A 626 -3.49 25.13 2.79
CA TYR A 626 -2.44 24.24 3.27
C TYR A 626 -1.14 25.04 3.47
N VAL A 627 -0.15 24.47 4.16
CA VAL A 627 1.08 25.21 4.51
C VAL A 627 2.32 24.38 4.17
N MET A 628 3.20 24.93 3.36
CA MET A 628 4.61 24.53 3.33
C MET A 628 5.46 25.76 3.66
N ILE A 629 6.51 25.57 4.44
CA ILE A 629 7.32 26.67 4.97
C ILE A 629 8.64 26.73 4.20
N LEU A 630 8.79 27.76 3.36
CA LEU A 630 10.05 28.09 2.70
C LEU A 630 11.19 28.21 3.72
N GLU A 631 12.39 27.75 3.35
CA GLU A 631 13.62 27.74 4.16
C GLU A 631 13.54 26.91 5.45
N MET A 632 12.49 26.10 5.65
CA MET A 632 12.44 25.13 6.74
C MET A 632 13.29 23.90 6.41
N TYR A 633 14.62 24.08 6.34
CA TYR A 633 15.55 22.99 6.08
C TYR A 633 15.50 21.96 7.22
N ILE A 634 15.05 20.73 6.93
CA ILE A 634 14.86 19.66 7.93
C ILE A 634 16.12 19.45 8.79
N ALA A 635 17.31 19.53 8.18
CA ALA A 635 18.58 19.31 8.87
C ALA A 635 18.80 20.28 10.04
N SER A 636 18.57 21.58 9.83
CA SER A 636 18.82 22.66 10.80
C SER A 636 17.60 23.08 11.61
N THR A 637 16.39 22.75 11.14
CA THR A 637 15.14 23.06 11.85
C THR A 637 15.07 22.31 13.19
N SER A 638 14.58 22.96 14.23
CA SER A 638 14.41 22.32 15.54
C SER A 638 13.28 21.28 15.51
N ASP A 639 13.37 20.24 16.34
CA ASP A 639 12.28 19.27 16.47
C ASP A 639 10.98 19.94 16.96
N SER A 640 11.08 21.01 17.76
CA SER A 640 9.91 21.74 18.26
C SER A 640 9.12 22.41 17.15
N ASP A 641 9.80 22.99 16.16
CA ASP A 641 9.15 23.69 15.03
C ASP A 641 8.48 22.70 14.08
N LEU A 642 9.10 21.53 13.86
CA LEU A 642 8.47 20.42 13.14
C LEU A 642 7.26 19.87 13.90
N GLN A 643 7.34 19.79 15.23
CA GLN A 643 6.21 19.39 16.06
C GLN A 643 5.07 20.42 16.08
N ASP A 644 5.37 21.72 15.88
CA ASP A 644 4.34 22.75 15.71
C ASP A 644 3.55 22.53 14.42
N CYS A 645 4.23 22.21 13.31
CA CYS A 645 3.56 21.79 12.07
C CYS A 645 2.68 20.56 12.33
N GLY A 646 3.20 19.55 13.04
CA GLY A 646 2.44 18.35 13.39
C GLY A 646 1.25 18.62 14.32
N ARG A 647 1.34 19.59 15.23
CA ARG A 647 0.20 20.03 16.07
C ARG A 647 -0.90 20.64 15.20
N LEU A 648 -0.53 21.45 14.20
CA LEU A 648 -1.49 22.03 13.26
C LEU A 648 -2.22 20.95 12.45
N VAL A 649 -1.46 20.00 11.86
CA VAL A 649 -2.02 18.85 11.12
C VAL A 649 -3.01 18.08 12.00
N ARG A 650 -2.59 17.66 13.19
CA ARG A 650 -3.44 16.88 14.10
C ARG A 650 -4.71 17.64 14.52
N PHE A 651 -4.61 18.95 14.73
CA PHE A 651 -5.78 19.76 15.06
C PHE A 651 -6.77 19.76 13.90
N PHE A 652 -6.35 20.16 12.70
CA PHE A 652 -7.25 20.25 11.54
C PHE A 652 -7.85 18.89 11.19
N GLU A 653 -7.07 17.82 11.12
CA GLU A 653 -7.58 16.47 10.83
C GLU A 653 -8.51 15.91 11.92
N SER A 654 -8.55 16.51 13.12
CA SER A 654 -9.52 16.17 14.19
C SER A 654 -10.88 16.88 14.05
N THR A 655 -11.05 17.73 13.03
CA THR A 655 -12.26 18.54 12.79
C THR A 655 -12.91 18.21 11.43
N ASN A 656 -14.08 18.79 11.14
CA ASN A 656 -14.67 18.79 9.79
C ASN A 656 -14.29 20.05 8.98
N PHE A 657 -13.05 20.53 9.07
CA PHE A 657 -12.63 21.76 8.40
C PHE A 657 -12.86 21.76 6.88
N ASN A 658 -12.90 20.57 6.25
CA ASN A 658 -13.19 20.42 4.83
C ASN A 658 -14.62 20.85 4.45
N GLU A 659 -15.52 21.02 5.43
CA GLU A 659 -16.86 21.57 5.21
C GLU A 659 -16.93 23.09 5.44
N MET A 660 -15.81 23.72 5.80
CA MET A 660 -15.75 25.11 6.24
C MET A 660 -15.10 26.05 5.22
N SER A 661 -15.36 27.34 5.39
CA SER A 661 -14.69 28.46 4.70
C SER A 661 -14.25 29.57 5.68
N PRO A 662 -13.32 30.46 5.31
CA PRO A 662 -12.97 31.61 6.13
C PRO A 662 -14.14 32.60 6.30
N HIS A 663 -14.45 32.95 7.54
CA HIS A 663 -15.59 33.78 7.96
C HIS A 663 -15.22 34.80 9.05
N ASP A 664 -14.18 35.59 8.78
CA ASP A 664 -13.66 36.60 9.72
C ASP A 664 -14.70 37.63 10.20
N GLU A 665 -15.78 37.85 9.45
CA GLU A 665 -16.92 38.67 9.88
C GLU A 665 -17.61 38.11 11.13
N LEU A 666 -17.49 36.81 11.42
CA LEU A 666 -18.05 36.16 12.61
C LEU A 666 -17.18 36.33 13.86
N ARG A 667 -16.00 36.95 13.77
CA ARG A 667 -15.13 37.10 14.94
C ARG A 667 -15.77 37.99 16.02
N TYR A 668 -15.67 37.55 17.26
CA TYR A 668 -16.13 38.32 18.43
C TYR A 668 -15.22 38.13 19.65
N GLY A 669 -15.27 39.05 20.60
CA GLY A 669 -14.38 39.05 21.76
C GLY A 669 -12.90 39.09 21.33
N GLY A 670 -12.11 38.14 21.84
CA GLY A 670 -10.69 37.98 21.53
C GLY A 670 -10.38 37.06 20.34
N THR A 671 -11.39 36.58 19.60
CA THR A 671 -11.18 35.79 18.38
C THR A 671 -10.54 36.63 17.29
N LYS A 672 -9.49 36.10 16.67
CA LYS A 672 -8.74 36.78 15.63
C LYS A 672 -9.18 36.35 14.23
N TYR A 673 -9.22 35.04 13.98
CA TYR A 673 -9.65 34.44 12.71
C TYR A 673 -10.72 33.37 12.94
N VAL A 674 -11.58 33.18 11.95
CA VAL A 674 -12.64 32.17 11.98
C VAL A 674 -12.69 31.39 10.68
N LEU A 675 -12.73 30.06 10.81
CA LEU A 675 -13.13 29.13 9.74
C LEU A 675 -14.48 28.54 10.17
N ALA A 676 -15.48 28.50 9.30
CA ALA A 676 -16.81 28.06 9.72
C ALA A 676 -17.62 27.41 8.59
N GLN A 677 -18.55 26.57 9.01
CA GLN A 677 -19.77 26.19 8.31
C GLN A 677 -20.93 26.75 9.16
N PRO A 678 -21.38 27.99 8.89
CA PRO A 678 -22.33 28.68 9.77
C PRO A 678 -23.59 27.87 10.08
N GLY A 679 -23.94 27.78 11.36
CA GLY A 679 -25.07 27.01 11.89
C GLY A 679 -24.76 25.55 12.24
N SER A 680 -23.57 25.06 11.87
CA SER A 680 -23.12 23.67 12.06
C SER A 680 -21.83 23.61 12.87
N SER A 681 -20.71 24.12 12.35
CA SER A 681 -19.43 24.02 13.02
C SER A 681 -18.49 25.19 12.73
N TYR A 682 -17.55 25.42 13.65
CA TYR A 682 -16.68 26.59 13.66
C TYR A 682 -15.31 26.24 14.22
N ILE A 683 -14.27 26.89 13.73
CA ILE A 683 -12.95 26.99 14.36
C ILE A 683 -12.70 28.47 14.64
N ALA A 684 -12.56 28.82 15.91
CA ALA A 684 -12.16 30.16 16.33
C ALA A 684 -10.72 30.12 16.85
N TYR A 685 -9.86 31.00 16.34
CA TYR A 685 -8.45 31.06 16.71
C TYR A 685 -8.07 32.42 17.30
N ALA A 686 -7.25 32.41 18.35
CA ALA A 686 -6.65 33.59 18.96
C ALA A 686 -5.14 33.37 19.18
N PRO A 687 -4.24 34.17 18.53
CA PRO A 687 -2.79 34.02 18.67
C PRO A 687 -2.29 34.46 20.06
N THR A 688 -3.04 35.36 20.72
CA THR A 688 -2.88 35.73 22.12
C THR A 688 -4.26 36.15 22.64
N LEU A 689 -4.97 35.26 23.32
CA LEU A 689 -6.28 35.55 23.88
C LEU A 689 -6.17 36.52 25.06
N THR A 690 -6.82 37.68 24.90
CA THR A 690 -7.06 38.65 25.97
C THR A 690 -8.57 38.69 26.23
N GLY A 691 -9.00 38.32 27.44
CA GLY A 691 -10.43 38.18 27.77
C GLY A 691 -11.01 36.83 27.33
N LYS A 692 -12.15 36.85 26.61
CA LYS A 692 -12.92 35.68 26.19
C LYS A 692 -12.86 35.47 24.68
N ILE A 693 -12.87 34.22 24.22
CA ILE A 693 -13.01 33.90 22.80
C ILE A 693 -14.50 33.96 22.44
N GLY A 694 -14.85 34.34 21.22
CA GLY A 694 -16.26 34.50 20.85
C GLY A 694 -16.56 34.46 19.37
N LEU A 695 -17.83 34.26 19.05
CA LEU A 695 -18.37 34.27 17.70
C LEU A 695 -19.64 35.13 17.66
N ARG A 696 -19.84 35.85 16.55
CA ARG A 696 -21.06 36.57 16.24
C ARG A 696 -22.12 35.64 15.69
N ASP A 697 -23.38 36.05 15.84
CA ASP A 697 -24.51 35.45 15.13
C ASP A 697 -24.62 33.92 15.29
N MET A 698 -24.29 33.39 16.48
CA MET A 698 -24.43 31.96 16.77
C MET A 698 -25.90 31.55 16.70
N THR A 699 -26.16 30.35 16.18
CA THR A 699 -27.49 29.74 16.23
C THR A 699 -27.70 29.06 17.57
N ALA A 700 -28.88 29.22 18.18
CA ALA A 700 -29.20 28.55 19.43
C ALA A 700 -29.17 27.01 19.29
N GLY A 701 -28.60 26.32 20.28
CA GLY A 701 -28.51 24.86 20.31
C GLY A 701 -27.41 24.36 21.24
N ASP A 702 -27.25 23.04 21.28
CA ASP A 702 -26.17 22.40 22.04
C ASP A 702 -24.94 22.21 21.16
N TYR A 703 -23.76 22.53 21.72
CA TYR A 703 -22.49 22.47 21.02
C TYR A 703 -21.43 21.77 21.88
N GLU A 704 -20.57 21.00 21.22
CA GLU A 704 -19.31 20.52 21.74
C GLU A 704 -18.20 21.53 21.44
N PHE A 705 -17.33 21.76 22.42
CA PHE A 705 -16.18 22.65 22.38
C PHE A 705 -14.93 21.82 22.58
N HIS A 706 -14.09 21.78 21.56
CA HIS A 706 -12.80 21.12 21.56
C HIS A 706 -11.73 22.21 21.68
N TRP A 707 -11.41 22.57 22.91
CA TRP A 707 -10.39 23.57 23.19
C TRP A 707 -9.02 22.99 22.95
N PHE A 708 -8.21 23.68 22.14
CA PHE A 708 -6.88 23.26 21.76
C PHE A 708 -5.85 24.33 22.14
N ASP A 709 -4.94 23.95 23.04
CA ASP A 709 -3.75 24.74 23.32
C ASP A 709 -2.77 24.58 22.15
N CYS A 710 -2.59 25.66 21.37
CA CYS A 710 -1.85 25.59 20.12
C CYS A 710 -0.35 25.31 20.32
N ALA A 711 0.20 25.70 21.48
CA ALA A 711 1.62 25.53 21.79
C ALA A 711 1.95 24.13 22.31
N THR A 712 1.04 23.53 23.09
CA THR A 712 1.30 22.23 23.75
C THR A 712 0.56 21.07 23.08
N GLY A 713 -0.47 21.34 22.28
CA GLY A 713 -1.35 20.34 21.69
C GLY A 713 -2.38 19.76 22.66
N LYS A 714 -2.51 20.32 23.86
CA LYS A 714 -3.45 19.85 24.88
C LYS A 714 -4.90 20.13 24.44
N VAL A 715 -5.75 19.11 24.56
CA VAL A 715 -7.19 19.19 24.26
C VAL A 715 -8.01 19.16 25.56
N ILE A 716 -9.05 20.00 25.64
CA ILE A 716 -10.10 19.90 26.66
C ILE A 716 -11.47 19.95 25.96
N LEU A 717 -12.31 18.95 26.25
CA LEU A 717 -13.67 18.85 25.71
C LEU A 717 -14.69 19.40 26.71
N GLN A 718 -15.66 20.15 26.22
CA GLN A 718 -16.81 20.65 26.99
C GLN A 718 -18.07 20.65 26.12
N SER A 719 -19.25 20.51 26.71
CA SER A 719 -20.52 20.72 26.02
C SER A 719 -21.25 21.89 26.65
N GLN A 720 -21.87 22.73 25.84
CA GLN A 720 -22.60 23.91 26.30
C GLN A 720 -23.83 24.17 25.44
N THR A 721 -24.95 24.51 26.08
CA THR A 721 -26.12 25.07 25.41
C THR A 721 -25.88 26.55 25.14
N ILE A 722 -25.97 26.95 23.88
CA ILE A 722 -25.67 28.28 23.39
C ILE A 722 -26.97 28.99 23.00
N ALA A 723 -27.13 30.25 23.44
CA ALA A 723 -28.21 31.11 22.99
C ALA A 723 -27.90 31.75 21.63
N ALA A 724 -28.93 32.18 20.91
CA ALA A 724 -28.73 32.86 19.63
C ALA A 724 -28.02 34.22 19.79
N GLY A 725 -27.27 34.66 18.78
CA GLY A 725 -26.60 35.96 18.71
C GLY A 725 -25.12 35.93 19.07
N ASP A 726 -24.56 37.07 19.47
CA ASP A 726 -23.14 37.21 19.81
C ASP A 726 -22.80 36.52 21.13
N GLN A 727 -21.81 35.62 21.13
CA GLN A 727 -21.46 34.79 22.28
C GLN A 727 -19.97 34.85 22.61
N THR A 728 -19.64 34.74 23.89
CA THR A 728 -18.24 34.66 24.37
C THR A 728 -18.06 33.65 25.50
N TRP A 729 -16.91 32.99 25.49
CA TRP A 729 -16.57 31.92 26.44
C TRP A 729 -15.17 32.13 27.02
N SER A 730 -15.05 31.87 28.32
CA SER A 730 -13.73 31.81 28.97
C SER A 730 -13.05 30.50 28.59
N LYS A 731 -11.77 30.53 28.23
CA LYS A 731 -11.00 29.30 28.03
C LYS A 731 -10.91 28.50 29.33
N PRO A 732 -10.94 27.15 29.28
CA PRO A 732 -10.76 26.30 30.45
C PRO A 732 -9.40 26.50 31.14
N SER A 733 -9.34 26.13 32.43
CA SER A 733 -8.06 26.09 33.15
C SER A 733 -7.07 25.13 32.48
N GLY A 734 -5.83 25.57 32.34
CA GLY A 734 -4.77 24.78 31.74
C GLY A 734 -4.75 24.73 30.21
N ILE A 735 -5.55 25.56 29.52
CA ILE A 735 -5.30 25.97 28.12
C ILE A 735 -4.56 27.30 28.15
N GLY A 736 -3.51 27.44 27.35
CA GLY A 736 -2.69 28.63 27.18
C GLY A 736 -3.41 29.78 26.49
N ASN A 737 -2.70 30.88 26.24
CA ASN A 737 -3.28 32.07 25.59
C ASN A 737 -3.24 31.99 24.05
N GLU A 738 -2.43 31.10 23.47
CA GLU A 738 -2.52 30.80 22.04
C GLU A 738 -3.44 29.59 21.87
N VAL A 739 -4.67 29.85 21.42
CA VAL A 739 -5.77 28.90 21.54
C VAL A 739 -6.61 28.86 20.27
N ALA A 740 -6.95 27.65 19.88
CA ALA A 740 -8.00 27.37 18.91
C ALA A 740 -9.12 26.63 19.63
N VAL A 741 -10.35 26.83 19.20
CA VAL A 741 -11.49 26.04 19.66
C VAL A 741 -12.30 25.60 18.47
N TYR A 742 -12.44 24.29 18.31
CA TYR A 742 -13.39 23.71 17.38
C TYR A 742 -14.73 23.55 18.10
N ILE A 743 -15.77 24.17 17.54
CA ILE A 743 -17.12 24.24 18.11
C ILE A 743 -18.04 23.54 17.13
N LYS A 744 -18.63 22.41 17.53
CA LYS A 744 -19.50 21.59 16.67
C LYS A 744 -20.89 21.49 17.27
N ARG A 745 -21.93 21.77 16.50
CA ARG A 745 -23.31 21.58 16.94
C ARG A 745 -23.61 20.09 17.10
N ILE A 746 -24.27 19.75 18.20
CA ILE A 746 -24.83 18.42 18.41
C ILE A 746 -26.17 18.39 17.66
N VAL A 747 -26.25 17.55 16.63
CA VAL A 747 -27.49 17.32 15.89
C VAL A 747 -28.20 16.16 16.58
N GLU A 748 -29.43 16.39 17.04
CA GLU A 748 -30.31 15.34 17.59
C GLU A 748 -30.77 14.33 16.53
#